data_AF-A0A7K0WWF3-F1
#
_entry.id   AF-A0A7K0WWF3-F1
#
_cell.length_a   1.000
_cell.length_b   1.000
_cell.length_c   1.000
_cell.angle_alpha   90.00
_cell.angle_beta   90.00
_cell.angle_gamma   90.00
#
_symmetry.space_group_name_H-M   'P 1'
#
loop_
_entity.id
_entity.type
_entity.pdbx_description
1 polymer ?
#
loop_
_entity_poly.entity_id
_entity_poly.type
_entity_poly.pdbx_seq_one_letter_code
_entity_poly.pdbx_strand_id
1 'polypeptide(L)'
;MPRALLQMLALLLLLAGTSAAVAAAAREPSRQRAEGASITSDGPLTEITVSPTLGTTMFRTGEQHDSCWIQDCLTVVAVRGELYGPAFVPSWQQGRKPTPYTPISQRTSGRGTIDAPFRIHTEVALGDTGLRVTQVDSYVVGDEDLTSRVYLHNDTATAVTDAVVYRAGFCYQGVPSNSWTGLVGPDRVGCVSPEGRLHQWTSEWPGATRLVADFVDVWRYVSDTRAPFPDACACDTTGTNGLVAGLSWQVGVPPEDETWVQSRMSVSGEALGDADGDGLPGTWEQNGYDRDGDGVVDVDLPAMGADPRRKDVFVEVDWMLGRTCVANSFCLDEDRFEPDPGAIADVVAAFAAAPVANPDGSTGITLHVDHGPDSVMDPSGRTWGALSRSTDVPYTRDILPVRPCIPGLPSGFNDSDGVCWLELAALQQDSLEPARADVFRWALYADVYAGSDSSGIAAGIPSSLFVLTGGAFNAGTGFTAAQEASTFMHELGHTLALQHGGADGDNRKPNYRSQMSYSWQNKAGVPLDYSRDRLPTLDENDLTESIGVPGANGIVAWMCASPAARWTATMPGAADWDCDGTIDPGTTAADVNGDGRLTVLAGHDDWAALQYAGGEVGAFGASDPDDDAIDLDRVPDHSEQTSLDTTVEPGAGVIRSSGVLSLVSGVGGQELSVDVHNPGAAEAAYVVGTAGLAGVPERLEVVVPAGATTTVPVPVDSDRLRPGVATWALTLTSPDGSVRDTSSTGVRVFAPSDPVVAAALEELQDPVAGVGEDVRATMLDVLEQAVELAPAVVLDRRPRLTGRPMVGSVLRVRPAVTVPTGARATYRWSRGTKKLRASGPRYRVTPRDAGAVLAVRITWSAPGLQPTTLTLRSAKVRR
;
A
#
# COMPACT_ATOMS: atom_id res chain seq x y z
N MET A 1 49.89 -18.04 77.91
CA MET A 1 50.22 -19.12 76.95
C MET A 1 48.94 -19.85 76.57
N PRO A 2 48.92 -20.43 75.36
CA PRO A 2 47.78 -20.42 74.45
C PRO A 2 47.29 -21.85 74.20
N ARG A 3 46.19 -22.01 73.46
CA ARG A 3 45.91 -23.13 72.53
C ARG A 3 44.46 -23.21 72.03
N ALA A 4 43.54 -22.37 72.51
CA ALA A 4 42.14 -22.43 72.05
C ALA A 4 41.75 -21.43 70.95
N LEU A 5 42.58 -20.41 70.63
CA LEU A 5 42.24 -19.40 69.62
C LEU A 5 42.89 -19.61 68.23
N LEU A 6 43.76 -20.62 68.06
CA LEU A 6 44.42 -20.90 66.77
C LEU A 6 43.76 -22.03 65.95
N GLN A 7 42.73 -22.72 66.47
CA GLN A 7 42.04 -23.78 65.72
C GLN A 7 40.72 -23.34 65.05
N MET A 8 40.23 -22.13 65.34
CA MET A 8 39.03 -21.59 64.69
C MET A 8 39.35 -20.80 63.40
N LEU A 9 40.63 -20.52 63.11
CA LEU A 9 41.06 -19.88 61.86
C LEU A 9 41.51 -20.87 60.76
N ALA A 10 41.58 -22.18 61.05
CA ALA A 10 42.03 -23.19 60.10
C ALA A 10 40.90 -24.08 59.53
N LEU A 11 39.65 -23.95 60.03
CA LEU A 11 38.51 -24.75 59.54
C LEU A 11 37.56 -23.99 58.60
N LEU A 12 37.83 -22.71 58.31
CA LEU A 12 37.15 -21.93 57.26
C LEU A 12 37.88 -21.98 55.90
N LEU A 13 38.94 -22.80 55.79
CA LEU A 13 39.83 -22.85 54.61
C LEU A 13 39.80 -24.17 53.81
N LEU A 14 38.81 -25.07 54.02
CA LEU A 14 38.81 -26.39 53.34
C LEU A 14 37.46 -26.88 52.76
N LEU A 15 36.42 -26.04 52.61
CA LEU A 15 35.13 -26.46 52.02
C LEU A 15 34.57 -25.51 50.93
N ALA A 16 35.43 -24.82 50.20
CA ALA A 16 35.05 -24.12 48.96
C ALA A 16 35.98 -24.56 47.82
N GLY A 17 35.81 -25.80 47.36
CA GLY A 17 36.51 -26.36 46.21
C GLY A 17 35.50 -27.05 45.30
N THR A 18 35.51 -26.68 44.01
CA THR A 18 34.58 -26.96 42.88
C THR A 18 33.44 -25.94 42.82
N SER A 19 33.44 -24.90 41.96
CA SER A 19 33.88 -24.84 40.56
C SER A 19 34.40 -23.43 40.23
N ALA A 20 35.70 -23.33 39.92
CA ALA A 20 36.30 -22.13 39.34
C ALA A 20 36.35 -22.32 37.83
N ALA A 21 35.50 -21.59 37.11
CA ALA A 21 35.64 -21.33 35.69
C ALA A 21 35.13 -19.92 35.40
N VAL A 22 36.10 -19.04 35.11
CA VAL A 22 35.99 -17.78 34.35
C VAL A 22 35.11 -16.66 34.93
N ALA A 23 35.68 -15.91 35.88
CA ALA A 23 35.44 -14.47 36.00
C ALA A 23 36.77 -13.75 35.75
N ALA A 24 37.25 -13.81 34.52
CA ALA A 24 38.21 -12.82 34.04
C ALA A 24 37.40 -11.55 33.78
N ALA A 25 37.31 -10.69 34.79
CA ALA A 25 36.92 -9.30 34.56
C ALA A 25 37.92 -8.72 33.56
N ALA A 26 37.50 -8.62 32.30
CA ALA A 26 38.16 -7.78 31.33
C ALA A 26 38.19 -6.38 31.94
N ARG A 27 39.39 -5.90 32.27
CA ARG A 27 39.58 -4.46 32.48
C ARG A 27 39.06 -3.78 31.22
N GLU A 28 38.00 -2.99 31.37
CA GLU A 28 37.57 -2.04 30.35
C GLU A 28 38.81 -1.29 29.82
N PRO A 29 39.06 -1.24 28.51
CA PRO A 29 40.03 -0.30 27.98
C PRO A 29 39.56 1.10 28.37
N SER A 30 40.44 1.87 28.98
CA SER A 30 40.17 3.22 29.49
C SER A 30 39.50 4.09 28.43
N ARG A 31 38.27 4.55 28.72
CA ARG A 31 37.55 5.62 28.00
C ARG A 31 38.46 6.86 27.85
N GLN A 32 39.00 7.09 26.66
CA GLN A 32 39.56 8.41 26.32
C GLN A 32 38.40 9.29 25.85
N ARG A 33 38.24 10.49 26.42
CA ARG A 33 37.45 11.55 25.77
C ARG A 33 37.99 11.72 24.35
N ALA A 34 37.10 11.77 23.36
CA ALA A 34 37.46 12.09 21.99
C ALA A 34 38.31 13.38 21.93
N GLU A 35 39.51 13.31 21.35
CA GLU A 35 40.29 14.49 20.98
C GLU A 35 39.87 14.92 19.57
N GLY A 36 39.24 16.09 19.44
CA GLY A 36 38.74 16.60 18.16
C GLY A 36 37.93 17.89 18.29
N ALA A 37 37.55 18.46 17.15
CA ALA A 37 36.61 19.58 17.10
C ALA A 37 35.21 19.10 17.42
N SER A 38 34.48 19.88 18.22
CA SER A 38 33.13 19.54 18.65
C SER A 38 32.11 20.64 18.36
N ILE A 39 30.86 20.21 18.18
CA ILE A 39 29.65 21.02 18.19
C ILE A 39 28.89 20.63 19.46
N THR A 40 28.44 21.62 20.23
CA THR A 40 27.51 21.42 21.34
C THR A 40 26.23 22.17 21.03
N SER A 41 25.08 21.55 21.28
CA SER A 41 23.78 22.14 20.96
C SER A 41 22.71 21.80 22.00
N ASP A 42 21.63 22.58 22.00
CA ASP A 42 20.40 22.30 22.77
C ASP A 42 19.40 21.43 21.98
N GLY A 43 19.77 20.94 20.78
CA GLY A 43 18.96 20.08 19.93
C GLY A 43 19.06 18.60 20.29
N PRO A 44 18.40 17.70 19.55
CA PRO A 44 18.42 16.27 19.85
C PRO A 44 19.84 15.70 19.81
N LEU A 45 20.73 16.19 18.94
CA LEU A 45 22.17 15.88 18.98
C LEU A 45 22.91 16.91 19.85
N THR A 46 23.18 16.54 21.10
CA THR A 46 23.72 17.45 22.13
C THR A 46 25.20 17.70 21.99
N GLU A 47 25.96 16.71 21.50
CA GLU A 47 27.39 16.83 21.28
C GLU A 47 27.80 16.01 20.05
N ILE A 48 28.46 16.63 19.08
CA ILE A 48 29.04 15.97 17.90
C ILE A 48 30.53 16.27 17.91
N THR A 49 31.38 15.24 17.93
CA THR A 49 32.84 15.38 17.89
C THR A 49 33.42 14.65 16.70
N VAL A 50 34.29 15.33 15.94
CA VAL A 50 35.01 14.74 14.80
C VAL A 50 36.51 14.78 15.09
N SER A 51 37.19 13.64 14.96
CA SER A 51 38.63 13.54 15.18
C SER A 51 39.41 14.22 14.05
N PRO A 52 40.67 14.63 14.29
CA PRO A 52 41.57 15.10 13.22
C PRO A 52 41.88 14.05 12.14
N THR A 53 41.42 12.80 12.31
CA THR A 53 41.56 11.70 11.34
C THR A 53 40.22 11.14 10.89
N LEU A 54 39.17 11.97 10.88
CA LEU A 54 37.85 11.68 10.29
C LEU A 54 36.97 10.63 11.01
N GLY A 55 37.24 10.36 12.27
CA GLY A 55 36.34 9.56 13.13
C GLY A 55 35.26 10.44 13.76
N THR A 56 34.03 9.94 13.91
CA THR A 56 32.89 10.74 14.41
C THR A 56 32.27 10.11 15.65
N THR A 57 31.92 10.93 16.63
CA THR A 57 31.13 10.55 17.82
C THR A 57 30.00 11.53 18.03
N MET A 58 28.86 11.02 18.49
CA MET A 58 27.64 11.80 18.68
C MET A 58 26.97 11.40 19.98
N PHE A 59 26.42 12.37 20.71
CA PHE A 59 25.58 12.17 21.86
C PHE A 59 24.19 12.74 21.60
N ARG A 60 23.17 12.02 22.04
CA ARG A 60 21.78 12.43 21.95
C ARG A 60 21.25 12.91 23.30
N THR A 61 20.25 13.77 23.26
CA THR A 61 19.51 14.21 24.46
C THR A 61 18.94 12.99 25.18
N GLY A 62 19.17 12.90 26.50
CA GLY A 62 18.67 11.82 27.34
C GLY A 62 19.51 10.55 27.34
N GLU A 63 20.54 10.44 26.47
CA GLU A 63 21.40 9.27 26.40
C GLU A 63 22.66 9.42 27.27
N GLN A 64 23.05 8.34 27.94
CA GLN A 64 24.31 8.27 28.69
C GLN A 64 25.47 7.68 27.88
N HIS A 65 25.17 7.22 26.68
CA HIS A 65 26.09 6.56 25.75
C HIS A 65 26.09 7.33 24.43
N ASP A 66 27.21 7.32 23.75
CA ASP A 66 27.32 7.84 22.40
C ASP A 66 26.70 6.87 21.39
N SER A 67 26.16 7.45 20.33
CA SER A 67 25.51 6.73 19.24
C SER A 67 26.50 6.07 18.28
N CYS A 68 27.78 6.43 18.41
CA CYS A 68 28.89 5.76 17.75
C CYS A 68 30.23 6.19 18.36
N TRP A 69 31.15 5.26 18.54
CA TRP A 69 32.49 5.58 19.02
C TRP A 69 33.34 6.17 17.91
N ILE A 70 34.25 7.07 18.30
CA ILE A 70 35.11 7.82 17.35
C ILE A 70 36.03 6.92 16.53
N GLN A 71 36.18 5.67 16.96
CA GLN A 71 37.00 4.64 16.33
C GLN A 71 36.17 3.69 15.46
N ASP A 72 34.85 3.82 15.48
CA ASP A 72 33.93 2.88 14.84
C ASP A 72 33.06 3.54 13.76
N CYS A 73 32.81 4.85 13.85
CA CYS A 73 32.22 5.66 12.77
C CYS A 73 33.28 6.42 11.98
N LEU A 74 33.66 5.89 10.83
CA LEU A 74 34.86 6.32 10.11
C LEU A 74 34.58 6.68 8.65
N THR A 75 35.33 7.65 8.16
CA THR A 75 35.65 7.76 6.73
C THR A 75 36.98 7.08 6.46
N VAL A 76 36.99 6.15 5.51
CA VAL A 76 38.19 5.42 5.07
C VAL A 76 38.28 5.52 3.55
N VAL A 77 39.49 5.58 2.99
CA VAL A 77 39.68 5.72 1.54
C VAL A 77 40.70 4.72 1.03
N ALA A 78 40.33 3.95 0.00
CA ALA A 78 41.26 3.10 -0.74
C ALA A 78 41.69 3.78 -2.03
N VAL A 79 42.99 3.88 -2.28
CA VAL A 79 43.59 4.47 -3.50
C VAL A 79 44.74 3.59 -3.94
N ARG A 80 44.79 3.23 -5.23
CA ARG A 80 45.89 2.47 -5.85
C ARG A 80 46.24 1.17 -5.10
N GLY A 81 45.25 0.51 -4.51
CA GLY A 81 45.42 -0.72 -3.73
C GLY A 81 45.95 -0.53 -2.31
N GLU A 82 46.15 0.72 -1.86
CA GLU A 82 46.47 1.05 -0.47
C GLU A 82 45.25 1.63 0.24
N LEU A 83 45.09 1.30 1.53
CA LEU A 83 43.97 1.76 2.35
C LEU A 83 44.46 2.83 3.32
N TYR A 84 43.75 3.94 3.43
CA TYR A 84 44.06 5.07 4.31
C TYR A 84 42.92 5.32 5.30
N GLY A 85 43.26 5.54 6.56
CA GLY A 85 42.29 5.65 7.65
C GLY A 85 42.94 6.08 8.97
N PRO A 86 42.18 6.08 10.08
CA PRO A 86 42.72 6.26 11.42
C PRO A 86 43.75 5.18 11.80
N ALA A 87 44.70 5.51 12.68
CA ALA A 87 45.76 4.59 13.10
C ALA A 87 45.29 3.39 13.96
N PHE A 88 44.04 3.41 14.44
CA PHE A 88 43.46 2.38 15.29
C PHE A 88 41.99 2.14 14.95
N VAL A 89 41.65 0.87 14.73
CA VAL A 89 40.29 0.30 14.88
C VAL A 89 40.47 -1.09 15.50
N PRO A 90 39.64 -1.52 16.47
CA PRO A 90 39.86 -2.75 17.23
C PRO A 90 39.96 -4.06 16.42
N SER A 91 39.36 -4.14 15.23
CA SER A 91 39.21 -5.38 14.44
C SER A 91 40.28 -5.63 13.36
N TRP A 92 41.18 -4.69 13.05
CA TRP A 92 42.24 -4.96 12.06
C TRP A 92 43.20 -6.02 12.60
N GLN A 93 43.17 -7.23 12.05
CA GLN A 93 44.14 -8.27 12.41
C GLN A 93 45.57 -7.73 12.27
N GLN A 94 46.47 -8.15 13.16
CA GLN A 94 47.87 -7.74 13.16
C GLN A 94 48.52 -8.03 11.80
N GLY A 95 48.65 -7.01 10.94
CA GLY A 95 49.31 -7.11 9.63
C GLY A 95 48.61 -6.44 8.44
N ARG A 96 47.33 -6.02 8.54
CA ARG A 96 46.58 -5.38 7.44
C ARG A 96 45.98 -4.01 7.81
N LYS A 97 46.66 -3.25 8.66
CA LYS A 97 46.21 -1.93 9.11
C LYS A 97 46.25 -0.91 7.96
N PRO A 98 45.31 0.05 7.89
CA PRO A 98 45.41 1.15 6.94
C PRO A 98 46.67 1.99 7.22
N THR A 99 47.18 2.63 6.18
CA THR A 99 48.17 3.70 6.32
C THR A 99 47.49 4.89 7.02
N PRO A 100 48.03 5.38 8.15
CA PRO A 100 47.40 6.48 8.88
C PRO A 100 47.28 7.75 8.03
N TYR A 101 46.15 8.44 8.16
CA TYR A 101 46.02 9.82 7.69
C TYR A 101 47.05 10.75 8.37
N THR A 102 47.54 11.74 7.61
CA THR A 102 48.31 12.86 8.17
C THR A 102 47.38 14.07 8.33
N PRO A 103 47.02 14.49 9.57
CA PRO A 103 46.15 15.64 9.76
C PRO A 103 46.75 16.93 9.18
N ILE A 104 45.94 17.72 8.45
CA ILE A 104 46.33 19.02 7.89
C ILE A 104 45.69 20.15 8.69
N SER A 105 44.36 20.18 8.76
CA SER A 105 43.62 21.26 9.41
C SER A 105 42.27 20.78 9.96
N GLN A 106 41.78 21.45 11.00
CA GLN A 106 40.42 21.27 11.49
C GLN A 106 39.86 22.61 11.98
N ARG A 107 38.63 22.94 11.62
CA ARG A 107 37.96 24.20 12.03
C ARG A 107 36.46 24.02 12.20
N THR A 108 35.88 24.79 13.12
CA THR A 108 34.43 24.87 13.33
C THR A 108 33.87 26.20 12.86
N SER A 109 32.61 26.21 12.42
CA SER A 109 31.89 27.44 12.03
C SER A 109 30.38 27.24 12.14
N GLY A 110 29.61 28.32 11.91
CA GLY A 110 28.15 28.27 11.93
C GLY A 110 27.53 28.62 13.28
N ARG A 111 26.21 28.68 13.31
CA ARG A 111 25.40 29.01 14.50
C ARG A 111 24.25 28.03 14.74
N GLY A 112 24.19 26.93 13.96
CA GLY A 112 23.18 25.89 14.13
C GLY A 112 21.81 26.18 13.52
N THR A 113 21.68 27.20 12.66
CA THR A 113 20.40 27.51 11.96
C THR A 113 20.43 26.96 10.54
N ILE A 114 19.27 26.76 9.90
CA ILE A 114 19.21 26.31 8.49
C ILE A 114 20.07 27.16 7.52
N ASP A 115 20.07 28.50 7.69
CA ASP A 115 20.87 29.42 6.86
C ASP A 115 22.38 29.43 7.22
N ALA A 116 22.74 28.85 8.35
CA ALA A 116 24.10 28.87 8.88
C ALA A 116 24.31 27.67 9.84
N PRO A 117 24.27 26.43 9.30
CA PRO A 117 24.39 25.22 10.10
C PRO A 117 25.74 25.21 10.80
N PHE A 118 25.82 24.55 11.96
CA PHE A 118 27.12 24.22 12.51
C PHE A 118 27.89 23.37 11.52
N ARG A 119 29.19 23.60 11.40
CA ARG A 119 30.07 22.83 10.51
C ARG A 119 31.40 22.53 11.18
N ILE A 120 31.86 21.29 11.07
CA ILE A 120 33.24 20.89 11.32
C ILE A 120 33.89 20.57 9.97
N HIS A 121 34.91 21.32 9.59
CA HIS A 121 35.74 21.03 8.43
C HIS A 121 37.03 20.37 8.89
N THR A 122 37.27 19.14 8.46
CA THR A 122 38.49 18.37 8.78
C THR A 122 39.21 18.00 7.50
N GLU A 123 40.51 18.26 7.43
CA GLU A 123 41.34 18.02 6.25
C GLU A 123 42.54 17.13 6.61
N VAL A 124 42.77 16.10 5.79
CA VAL A 124 43.83 15.11 5.99
C VAL A 124 44.55 14.78 4.67
N ALA A 125 45.84 14.50 4.73
CA ALA A 125 46.60 13.94 3.61
C ALA A 125 46.62 12.41 3.63
N LEU A 126 46.58 11.80 2.44
CA LEU A 126 46.69 10.35 2.24
C LEU A 126 48.17 9.96 2.08
N GLY A 127 48.95 10.11 3.15
CA GLY A 127 50.41 9.92 3.12
C GLY A 127 51.10 10.82 2.08
N ASP A 128 52.06 10.26 1.34
CA ASP A 128 52.84 10.98 0.31
C ASP A 128 52.22 10.88 -1.10
N THR A 129 50.93 10.52 -1.22
CA THR A 129 50.27 10.27 -2.53
C THR A 129 50.00 11.52 -3.34
N GLY A 130 50.05 12.70 -2.72
CA GLY A 130 49.58 13.97 -3.30
C GLY A 130 48.05 14.11 -3.34
N LEU A 131 47.32 13.21 -2.67
CA LEU A 131 45.88 13.32 -2.45
C LEU A 131 45.58 13.80 -1.03
N ARG A 132 44.49 14.54 -0.88
CA ARG A 132 43.94 14.97 0.42
C ARG A 132 42.43 14.77 0.46
N VAL A 133 41.90 14.58 1.66
CA VAL A 133 40.46 14.47 1.93
C VAL A 133 40.03 15.65 2.78
N THR A 134 38.95 16.31 2.38
CA THR A 134 38.23 17.28 3.23
C THR A 134 36.86 16.73 3.57
N GLN A 135 36.58 16.49 4.85
CA GLN A 135 35.25 16.16 5.34
C GLN A 135 34.60 17.40 5.96
N VAL A 136 33.34 17.65 5.59
CA VAL A 136 32.52 18.72 6.13
C VAL A 136 31.29 18.10 6.77
N ASP A 137 31.30 17.99 8.09
CA ASP A 137 30.17 17.54 8.90
C ASP A 137 29.30 18.75 9.27
N SER A 138 28.02 18.74 8.90
CA SER A 138 27.09 19.86 9.04
C SER A 138 25.88 19.46 9.88
N TYR A 139 25.49 20.32 10.82
CA TYR A 139 24.36 20.09 11.73
C TYR A 139 23.48 21.34 11.89
N VAL A 140 22.16 21.15 11.77
CA VAL A 140 21.14 22.16 12.11
C VAL A 140 20.49 21.77 13.42
N VAL A 141 20.39 22.72 14.35
CA VAL A 141 19.83 22.46 15.67
C VAL A 141 18.34 22.19 15.54
N GLY A 142 17.92 21.00 15.99
CA GLY A 142 16.57 20.49 15.84
C GLY A 142 16.51 19.20 15.02
N ASP A 143 17.47 18.98 14.13
CA ASP A 143 17.53 17.78 13.28
C ASP A 143 18.11 16.60 14.06
N GLU A 144 17.72 15.39 13.67
CA GLU A 144 18.31 14.12 14.15
C GLU A 144 19.46 13.63 13.25
N ASP A 145 19.82 14.45 12.26
CA ASP A 145 20.67 14.11 11.15
C ASP A 145 22.00 14.88 11.19
N LEU A 146 23.10 14.19 10.88
CA LEU A 146 24.39 14.79 10.58
C LEU A 146 24.75 14.59 9.11
N THR A 147 24.74 15.67 8.32
CA THR A 147 25.17 15.62 6.92
C THR A 147 26.69 15.68 6.84
N SER A 148 27.29 14.72 6.14
CA SER A 148 28.74 14.60 5.94
C SER A 148 29.06 14.64 4.45
N ARG A 149 29.77 15.68 4.01
CA ARG A 149 30.29 15.78 2.64
C ARG A 149 31.79 15.53 2.63
N VAL A 150 32.23 14.57 1.81
CA VAL A 150 33.63 14.13 1.71
C VAL A 150 34.17 14.50 0.34
N TYR A 151 35.12 15.42 0.29
CA TYR A 151 35.86 15.81 -0.90
C TYR A 151 37.18 15.04 -0.96
N LEU A 152 37.51 14.48 -2.12
CA LEU A 152 38.84 13.99 -2.45
C LEU A 152 39.47 14.96 -3.44
N HIS A 153 40.61 15.53 -3.07
CA HIS A 153 41.38 16.44 -3.92
C HIS A 153 42.64 15.75 -4.42
N ASN A 154 42.96 15.95 -5.69
CA ASN A 154 44.21 15.49 -6.28
C ASN A 154 45.08 16.70 -6.63
N ASP A 155 46.02 17.03 -5.75
CA ASP A 155 46.89 18.19 -5.91
C ASP A 155 48.08 17.88 -6.85
N THR A 156 48.05 16.77 -7.58
CA THR A 156 49.10 16.37 -8.53
C THR A 156 48.68 16.63 -9.98
N ALA A 157 49.66 16.95 -10.83
CA ALA A 157 49.46 17.08 -12.28
C ALA A 157 49.40 15.72 -13.02
N THR A 158 49.12 14.61 -12.32
CA THR A 158 49.14 13.25 -12.89
C THR A 158 47.74 12.72 -13.22
N ALA A 159 47.65 11.62 -13.97
CA ALA A 159 46.38 11.07 -14.47
C ALA A 159 45.29 10.87 -13.39
N VAL A 160 44.03 10.80 -13.84
CA VAL A 160 42.86 10.50 -12.99
C VAL A 160 43.19 9.33 -12.06
N THR A 161 42.91 9.51 -10.77
CA THR A 161 43.17 8.49 -9.75
C THR A 161 41.86 7.90 -9.26
N ASP A 162 41.68 6.60 -9.47
CA ASP A 162 40.53 5.87 -8.93
C ASP A 162 40.68 5.67 -7.42
N ALA A 163 39.59 5.91 -6.70
CA ALA A 163 39.48 5.76 -5.27
C ALA A 163 38.14 5.09 -4.89
N VAL A 164 38.14 4.39 -3.76
CA VAL A 164 36.91 3.95 -3.09
C VAL A 164 36.81 4.70 -1.77
N VAL A 165 35.73 5.44 -1.57
CA VAL A 165 35.43 6.15 -0.32
C VAL A 165 34.46 5.30 0.48
N TYR A 166 34.74 5.01 1.74
CA TYR A 166 33.85 4.29 2.66
C TYR A 166 33.41 5.22 3.78
N ARG A 167 32.11 5.20 4.10
CA ARG A 167 31.51 5.82 5.29
C ARG A 167 30.73 4.73 6.00
N ALA A 168 31.25 4.24 7.12
CA ALA A 168 30.66 3.13 7.85
C ALA A 168 30.73 3.36 9.36
N GLY A 169 29.76 2.81 10.08
CA GLY A 169 29.62 3.02 11.52
C GLY A 169 29.00 1.85 12.26
N PHE A 170 29.41 1.71 13.51
CA PHE A 170 28.86 0.71 14.43
C PHE A 170 27.49 1.14 14.94
N CYS A 171 26.52 0.24 14.84
CA CYS A 171 25.16 0.45 15.30
C CYS A 171 25.09 0.25 16.83
N TYR A 172 25.17 1.35 17.58
CA TYR A 172 25.11 1.32 19.04
C TYR A 172 24.55 2.62 19.62
N GLN A 173 23.54 2.53 20.47
CA GLN A 173 22.99 3.66 21.23
C GLN A 173 22.65 3.23 22.66
N GLY A 174 23.60 2.59 23.35
CA GLY A 174 23.37 2.04 24.69
C GLY A 174 22.60 0.71 24.74
N VAL A 175 21.97 0.29 23.63
CA VAL A 175 21.35 -1.04 23.46
C VAL A 175 22.42 -2.06 23.02
N PRO A 176 22.45 -3.28 23.59
CA PRO A 176 23.38 -4.32 23.16
C PRO A 176 23.33 -4.55 21.64
N SER A 177 24.45 -4.34 20.96
CA SER A 177 24.57 -4.34 19.49
C SER A 177 24.25 -5.68 18.82
N ASN A 178 24.20 -6.77 19.58
CA ASN A 178 23.84 -8.12 19.12
C ASN A 178 22.32 -8.35 19.00
N SER A 179 21.51 -7.33 19.30
CA SER A 179 20.04 -7.36 19.21
C SER A 179 19.48 -6.46 18.10
N TRP A 180 20.33 -5.75 17.37
CA TRP A 180 19.92 -4.86 16.28
C TRP A 180 19.72 -5.65 14.98
N THR A 181 18.76 -5.21 14.17
CA THR A 181 18.47 -5.75 12.83
C THR A 181 19.04 -4.79 11.78
N GLY A 182 19.66 -5.33 10.73
CA GLY A 182 20.20 -4.51 9.63
C GLY A 182 19.11 -3.95 8.71
N LEU A 183 19.41 -2.83 8.05
CA LEU A 183 18.56 -2.18 7.04
C LEU A 183 19.39 -1.83 5.80
N VAL A 184 18.88 -2.10 4.60
CA VAL A 184 19.43 -1.66 3.31
C VAL A 184 18.26 -1.25 2.41
N GLY A 185 18.28 -0.06 1.80
CA GLY A 185 17.25 0.41 0.84
C GLY A 185 17.80 0.50 -0.61
N PRO A 186 17.57 1.61 -1.36
CA PRO A 186 18.35 1.99 -2.57
C PRO A 186 19.46 3.07 -2.39
N ASP A 187 19.32 3.99 -1.44
CA ASP A 187 20.35 5.00 -1.08
C ASP A 187 20.84 4.92 0.39
N ARG A 188 20.10 4.24 1.27
CA ARG A 188 20.32 4.16 2.72
C ARG A 188 20.79 2.81 3.28
N VAL A 189 21.56 2.81 4.36
CA VAL A 189 22.04 1.59 5.03
C VAL A 189 22.15 1.82 6.52
N GLY A 190 21.68 0.90 7.35
CA GLY A 190 21.57 1.18 8.77
C GLY A 190 21.28 -0.06 9.61
N CYS A 191 20.91 0.20 10.85
CA CYS A 191 20.36 -0.81 11.75
C CYS A 191 19.25 -0.20 12.61
N VAL A 192 18.31 -1.04 13.03
CA VAL A 192 17.25 -0.70 13.99
C VAL A 192 17.34 -1.59 15.23
N SER A 193 17.20 -1.00 16.41
CA SER A 193 17.18 -1.74 17.67
C SER A 193 15.78 -2.34 17.93
N PRO A 194 15.64 -3.32 18.82
CA PRO A 194 14.34 -3.83 19.25
C PRO A 194 13.44 -2.77 19.90
N GLU A 195 14.04 -1.67 20.37
CA GLU A 195 13.35 -0.52 20.96
C GLU A 195 13.00 0.55 19.90
N GLY A 196 13.16 0.25 18.60
CA GLY A 196 12.83 1.17 17.51
C GLY A 196 13.85 2.29 17.29
N ARG A 197 15.06 2.17 17.83
CA ARG A 197 16.14 3.17 17.63
C ARG A 197 16.76 2.99 16.26
N LEU A 198 16.92 4.06 15.49
CA LEU A 198 17.52 4.04 14.15
C LEU A 198 18.96 4.54 14.19
N HIS A 199 19.85 3.82 13.51
CA HIS A 199 21.15 4.34 13.12
C HIS A 199 21.37 4.06 11.63
N GLN A 200 21.30 5.10 10.80
CA GLN A 200 21.26 4.96 9.34
C GLN A 200 22.20 5.95 8.64
N TRP A 201 22.80 5.52 7.54
CA TRP A 201 23.53 6.32 6.57
C TRP A 201 22.75 6.36 5.26
N THR A 202 22.26 7.52 4.87
CA THR A 202 21.64 7.76 3.56
C THR A 202 22.64 8.44 2.64
N SER A 203 22.85 7.90 1.44
CA SER A 203 23.65 8.54 0.41
C SER A 203 22.84 9.67 -0.22
N GLU A 204 23.37 10.88 -0.20
CA GLU A 204 22.80 12.04 -0.91
C GLU A 204 23.57 12.29 -2.22
N TRP A 205 24.28 11.26 -2.69
CA TRP A 205 25.05 11.25 -3.93
C TRP A 205 24.86 9.93 -4.69
N PRO A 206 24.72 9.94 -6.03
CA PRO A 206 24.52 8.72 -6.80
C PRO A 206 25.70 7.75 -6.74
N GLY A 207 25.41 6.45 -6.95
CA GLY A 207 26.42 5.41 -7.12
C GLY A 207 27.07 4.90 -5.83
N ALA A 208 26.39 5.06 -4.69
CA ALA A 208 26.78 4.38 -3.46
C ALA A 208 26.46 2.89 -3.52
N THR A 209 27.36 2.04 -3.05
CA THR A 209 27.09 0.63 -2.75
C THR A 209 27.20 0.36 -1.26
N ARG A 210 26.55 -0.70 -0.75
CA ARG A 210 26.28 -0.86 0.70
C ARG A 210 26.60 -2.21 1.29
N LEU A 211 26.83 -2.19 2.59
CA LEU A 211 27.01 -3.40 3.39
C LEU A 211 26.47 -3.20 4.81
N VAL A 212 25.67 -4.15 5.27
CA VAL A 212 25.42 -4.38 6.70
C VAL A 212 25.88 -5.77 7.07
N ALA A 213 26.78 -5.89 8.04
CA ALA A 213 27.23 -7.18 8.57
C ALA A 213 27.85 -7.03 9.97
N ASP A 214 28.30 -8.15 10.56
CA ASP A 214 29.08 -8.12 11.81
C ASP A 214 30.29 -7.19 11.69
N PHE A 215 30.57 -6.47 12.78
CA PHE A 215 31.65 -5.49 12.88
C PHE A 215 32.98 -5.98 12.33
N VAL A 216 33.35 -7.24 12.60
CA VAL A 216 34.62 -7.80 12.11
C VAL A 216 34.58 -8.03 10.61
N ASP A 217 33.43 -8.42 10.07
CA ASP A 217 33.27 -8.78 8.66
C ASP A 217 33.28 -7.56 7.74
N VAL A 218 32.61 -6.47 8.12
CA VAL A 218 32.64 -5.22 7.34
C VAL A 218 34.07 -4.69 7.24
N TRP A 219 34.76 -4.54 8.36
CA TRP A 219 36.12 -4.00 8.35
C TRP A 219 37.14 -4.95 7.72
N ARG A 220 36.94 -6.28 7.82
CA ARG A 220 37.72 -7.27 7.07
C ARG A 220 37.48 -7.15 5.57
N TYR A 221 36.23 -6.97 5.13
CA TYR A 221 35.91 -6.75 3.72
C TYR A 221 36.64 -5.53 3.16
N VAL A 222 36.56 -4.38 3.85
CA VAL A 222 37.27 -3.15 3.48
C VAL A 222 38.79 -3.39 3.43
N SER A 223 39.34 -4.09 4.42
CA SER A 223 40.77 -4.42 4.50
C SER A 223 41.27 -5.33 3.39
N ASP A 224 40.49 -6.33 3.03
CA ASP A 224 40.96 -7.42 2.19
C ASP A 224 40.73 -7.09 0.71
N THR A 225 39.56 -6.54 0.40
CA THR A 225 39.14 -6.31 -0.98
C THR A 225 39.55 -4.94 -1.50
N ARG A 226 39.41 -3.89 -0.67
CA ARG A 226 39.52 -2.48 -1.10
C ARG A 226 38.59 -2.15 -2.29
N ALA A 227 37.55 -2.96 -2.48
CA ALA A 227 36.54 -2.80 -3.51
C ALA A 227 35.31 -2.09 -2.91
N PRO A 228 34.46 -1.44 -3.73
CA PRO A 228 33.17 -0.97 -3.26
C PRO A 228 32.40 -2.11 -2.58
N PHE A 229 31.58 -1.78 -1.60
CA PHE A 229 30.71 -2.74 -0.94
C PHE A 229 29.84 -3.50 -1.95
N PRO A 230 29.46 -4.75 -1.64
CA PRO A 230 28.85 -5.64 -2.63
C PRO A 230 27.32 -5.48 -2.76
N ASP A 231 26.71 -4.44 -2.18
CA ASP A 231 25.25 -4.30 -2.05
C ASP A 231 24.63 -5.53 -1.37
N ALA A 232 25.05 -5.79 -0.13
CA ALA A 232 24.60 -6.96 0.62
C ALA A 232 24.14 -6.60 2.03
N CYS A 233 23.14 -7.34 2.52
CA CYS A 233 22.73 -7.30 3.92
C CYS A 233 22.85 -8.68 4.58
N ALA A 234 23.50 -8.74 5.73
CA ALA A 234 23.37 -9.83 6.68
C ALA A 234 22.41 -9.40 7.81
N CYS A 235 21.19 -9.01 7.43
CA CYS A 235 20.23 -8.25 8.25
C CYS A 235 19.81 -8.98 9.55
N ASP A 236 19.73 -10.32 9.52
CA ASP A 236 19.29 -11.15 10.66
C ASP A 236 20.44 -11.63 11.56
N THR A 237 21.67 -11.20 11.28
CA THR A 237 22.81 -11.73 12.02
C THR A 237 22.87 -11.13 13.42
N THR A 238 22.50 -11.93 14.43
CA THR A 238 22.90 -11.70 15.83
C THR A 238 24.40 -11.96 15.97
N GLY A 239 25.22 -11.16 15.28
CA GLY A 239 26.68 -11.26 15.30
C GLY A 239 27.22 -11.09 16.72
N THR A 240 28.29 -11.80 17.08
CA THR A 240 28.87 -11.73 18.43
C THR A 240 29.50 -10.37 18.74
N ASN A 241 29.81 -9.57 17.72
CA ASN A 241 30.51 -8.29 17.87
C ASN A 241 29.63 -7.07 17.58
N GLY A 242 28.37 -7.28 17.15
CA GLY A 242 27.41 -6.23 16.76
C GLY A 242 27.50 -5.80 15.30
N LEU A 243 26.46 -5.12 14.80
CA LEU A 243 26.33 -4.73 13.39
C LEU A 243 27.07 -3.43 13.05
N VAL A 244 27.64 -3.39 11.85
CA VAL A 244 28.15 -2.19 11.18
C VAL A 244 27.38 -2.01 9.89
N ALA A 245 26.90 -0.79 9.66
CA ALA A 245 26.29 -0.36 8.41
C ALA A 245 27.22 0.63 7.70
N GLY A 246 27.31 0.54 6.37
CA GLY A 246 28.20 1.43 5.63
C GLY A 246 27.89 1.59 4.15
N LEU A 247 28.19 2.80 3.67
CA LEU A 247 28.16 3.22 2.28
C LEU A 247 29.57 3.21 1.70
N SER A 248 29.69 2.96 0.40
CA SER A 248 30.92 3.17 -0.34
C SER A 248 30.69 3.73 -1.74
N TRP A 249 31.61 4.52 -2.25
CA TRP A 249 31.54 5.08 -3.60
C TRP A 249 32.84 4.82 -4.34
N GLN A 250 32.74 4.34 -5.58
CA GLN A 250 33.86 4.34 -6.51
C GLN A 250 33.90 5.67 -7.26
N VAL A 251 35.01 6.41 -7.13
CA VAL A 251 35.17 7.74 -7.72
C VAL A 251 36.49 7.86 -8.46
N GLY A 252 36.48 8.60 -9.57
CA GLY A 252 37.69 9.04 -10.26
C GLY A 252 38.02 10.48 -9.87
N VAL A 253 39.22 10.72 -9.36
CA VAL A 253 39.69 12.07 -8.95
C VAL A 253 40.58 12.67 -10.05
N PRO A 254 40.14 13.69 -10.80
CA PRO A 254 40.93 14.27 -11.88
C PRO A 254 42.19 15.01 -11.37
N PRO A 255 43.26 15.15 -12.18
CA PRO A 255 44.43 15.98 -11.83
C PRO A 255 44.05 17.42 -11.49
N GLU A 256 44.69 17.97 -10.45
CA GLU A 256 44.53 19.37 -10.03
C GLU A 256 43.08 19.77 -9.77
N ASP A 257 42.22 18.80 -9.45
CA ASP A 257 40.78 18.95 -9.28
C ASP A 257 40.29 18.13 -8.07
N GLU A 258 39.00 18.22 -7.77
CA GLU A 258 38.34 17.49 -6.70
C GLU A 258 37.08 16.75 -7.18
N THR A 259 36.77 15.66 -6.48
CA THR A 259 35.47 14.99 -6.56
C THR A 259 34.91 14.85 -5.15
N TRP A 260 33.61 14.70 -5.00
CA TRP A 260 33.00 14.57 -3.68
C TRP A 260 31.83 13.61 -3.67
N VAL A 261 31.54 13.12 -2.47
CA VAL A 261 30.38 12.29 -2.13
C VAL A 261 29.74 12.84 -0.87
N GLN A 262 28.47 12.54 -0.66
CA GLN A 262 27.72 13.04 0.47
C GLN A 262 26.83 11.96 1.05
N SER A 263 26.76 11.95 2.37
CA SER A 263 25.86 11.10 3.13
C SER A 263 25.27 11.85 4.30
N ARG A 264 24.13 11.38 4.76
CA ARG A 264 23.46 11.83 5.97
C ARG A 264 23.46 10.68 6.95
N MET A 265 23.90 10.93 8.18
CA MET A 265 23.84 9.95 9.26
C MET A 265 22.71 10.33 10.21
N SER A 266 21.69 9.49 10.28
CA SER A 266 20.49 9.66 11.09
C SER A 266 20.59 8.81 12.35
N VAL A 267 20.33 9.43 13.49
CA VAL A 267 20.43 8.82 14.82
C VAL A 267 19.16 9.13 15.61
N SER A 268 18.19 8.22 15.58
CA SER A 268 16.98 8.32 16.40
C SER A 268 17.09 7.40 17.63
N GLY A 269 16.64 7.89 18.78
CA GLY A 269 16.79 7.28 20.10
C GLY A 269 15.49 6.81 20.73
N GLU A 270 14.36 7.05 20.05
CA GLU A 270 13.08 6.35 20.06
C GLU A 270 12.48 6.58 18.66
N ALA A 271 11.47 5.79 18.22
CA ALA A 271 10.74 5.98 16.95
C ALA A 271 10.39 7.47 16.71
N LEU A 272 10.14 7.89 15.47
CA LEU A 272 9.89 9.29 15.00
C LEU A 272 8.73 10.07 15.71
N GLY A 273 8.59 9.97 17.03
CA GLY A 273 7.45 10.37 17.82
C GLY A 273 6.27 9.41 17.73
N ASP A 274 6.44 8.12 17.41
CA ASP A 274 5.35 7.12 17.43
C ASP A 274 5.03 6.76 18.90
N ALA A 275 4.09 7.49 19.49
CA ALA A 275 3.83 7.42 20.92
C ALA A 275 2.93 6.24 21.30
N ASP A 276 2.18 5.65 20.36
CA ASP A 276 1.32 4.49 20.61
C ASP A 276 1.83 3.19 20.00
N GLY A 277 2.86 3.23 19.14
CA GLY A 277 3.57 2.08 18.58
C GLY A 277 2.85 1.40 17.43
N ASP A 278 2.14 2.15 16.59
CA ASP A 278 1.43 1.64 15.41
C ASP A 278 2.24 1.73 14.10
N GLY A 279 3.50 2.18 14.19
CA GLY A 279 4.38 2.33 13.02
C GLY A 279 4.20 3.64 12.26
N LEU A 280 3.32 4.53 12.73
CA LEU A 280 3.18 5.89 12.22
C LEU A 280 3.91 6.87 13.15
N PRO A 281 4.75 7.75 12.60
CA PRO A 281 5.34 8.83 13.37
C PRO A 281 4.27 9.78 13.90
N GLY A 282 4.26 10.07 15.20
CA GLY A 282 3.35 11.06 15.76
C GLY A 282 3.52 12.46 15.19
N THR A 283 4.65 12.76 14.55
CA THR A 283 4.79 14.01 13.77
C THR A 283 3.96 13.99 12.48
N TRP A 284 3.82 12.84 11.82
CA TRP A 284 2.96 12.64 10.66
C TRP A 284 1.49 12.68 11.07
N GLU A 285 1.13 12.01 12.15
CA GLU A 285 -0.26 11.97 12.65
C GLU A 285 -0.75 13.34 13.14
N GLN A 286 0.17 14.21 13.60
CA GLN A 286 -0.16 15.57 14.04
C GLN A 286 -0.13 16.62 12.93
N ASN A 287 0.77 16.48 11.95
CA ASN A 287 1.07 17.55 10.98
C ASN A 287 0.84 17.15 9.51
N GLY A 288 0.54 15.88 9.24
CA GLY A 288 0.57 15.28 7.91
C GLY A 288 1.96 14.76 7.53
N TYR A 289 1.98 13.85 6.57
CA TYR A 289 3.20 13.29 5.96
C TYR A 289 3.54 14.05 4.67
N ASP A 290 4.73 14.63 4.64
CA ASP A 290 5.37 15.23 3.47
C ASP A 290 6.52 14.31 3.07
N ARG A 291 6.33 13.54 1.99
CA ARG A 291 7.23 12.48 1.53
C ARG A 291 8.45 13.05 0.81
N ASP A 292 8.28 14.11 0.02
CA ASP A 292 9.36 14.66 -0.81
C ASP A 292 10.10 15.85 -0.17
N GLY A 293 9.58 16.36 0.95
CA GLY A 293 10.18 17.42 1.75
C GLY A 293 10.06 18.80 1.10
N ASP A 294 9.13 19.00 0.18
CA ASP A 294 8.91 20.29 -0.49
C ASP A 294 8.15 21.31 0.38
N GLY A 295 7.64 20.88 1.55
CA GLY A 295 6.87 21.69 2.49
C GLY A 295 5.37 21.68 2.22
N VAL A 296 4.88 20.88 1.29
CA VAL A 296 3.47 20.57 1.03
C VAL A 296 3.18 19.18 1.59
N VAL A 297 2.08 19.06 2.34
CA VAL A 297 1.65 17.76 2.88
C VAL A 297 1.11 16.90 1.75
N ASP A 298 1.68 15.70 1.57
CA ASP A 298 1.23 14.71 0.60
C ASP A 298 0.08 13.85 1.15
N VAL A 299 0.17 13.44 2.43
CA VAL A 299 -0.86 12.66 3.12
C VAL A 299 -1.31 13.35 4.40
N ASP A 300 -2.54 13.86 4.41
CA ASP A 300 -3.13 14.58 5.54
C ASP A 300 -3.73 13.62 6.58
N LEU A 301 -2.86 12.88 7.28
CA LEU A 301 -3.26 11.96 8.37
C LEU A 301 -4.12 12.62 9.46
N PRO A 302 -3.85 13.87 9.90
CA PRO A 302 -4.73 14.54 10.86
C PRO A 302 -6.16 14.71 10.33
N ALA A 303 -6.32 15.06 9.04
CA ALA A 303 -7.64 15.17 8.43
C ALA A 303 -8.33 13.82 8.26
N MET A 304 -7.55 12.75 8.05
CA MET A 304 -8.01 11.36 7.96
C MET A 304 -8.38 10.76 9.33
N GLY A 305 -7.95 11.38 10.43
CA GLY A 305 -8.37 11.04 11.78
C GLY A 305 -7.35 10.25 12.59
N ALA A 306 -6.07 10.28 12.21
CA ALA A 306 -4.99 9.71 13.01
C ALA A 306 -4.89 10.41 14.39
N ASP A 307 -4.57 9.65 15.43
CA ASP A 307 -4.32 10.13 16.80
C ASP A 307 -3.02 9.49 17.33
N PRO A 308 -1.97 10.29 17.58
CA PRO A 308 -0.65 9.80 18.00
C PRO A 308 -0.61 9.13 19.39
N ARG A 309 -1.75 8.95 20.03
CA ARG A 309 -1.88 8.31 21.34
C ARG A 309 -2.88 7.16 21.30
N ARG A 310 -3.35 6.76 20.12
CA ARG A 310 -4.24 5.64 19.88
C ARG A 310 -3.91 5.03 18.52
N LYS A 311 -3.46 3.79 18.57
CA LYS A 311 -3.02 3.04 17.39
C LYS A 311 -3.99 3.15 16.23
N ASP A 312 -3.47 3.51 15.06
CA ASP A 312 -4.15 3.63 13.80
C ASP A 312 -3.63 2.59 12.79
N VAL A 313 -4.54 2.03 12.00
CA VAL A 313 -4.19 1.16 10.87
C VAL A 313 -4.91 1.68 9.64
N PHE A 314 -4.17 1.98 8.57
CA PHE A 314 -4.71 2.49 7.33
C PHE A 314 -4.76 1.42 6.25
N VAL A 315 -5.90 1.29 5.59
CA VAL A 315 -6.11 0.40 4.44
C VAL A 315 -6.76 1.19 3.31
N GLU A 316 -6.21 1.10 2.12
CA GLU A 316 -6.83 1.56 0.88
C GLU A 316 -7.33 0.34 0.12
N VAL A 317 -8.60 0.36 -0.26
CA VAL A 317 -9.26 -0.76 -0.91
C VAL A 317 -9.66 -0.38 -2.32
N ASP A 318 -9.05 -1.03 -3.29
CA ASP A 318 -9.45 -0.95 -4.69
C ASP A 318 -10.22 -2.20 -5.10
N TRP A 319 -10.98 -2.11 -6.18
CA TRP A 319 -11.78 -3.24 -6.64
C TRP A 319 -11.80 -3.37 -8.15
N MET A 320 -11.88 -4.61 -8.61
CA MET A 320 -12.10 -4.91 -10.01
C MET A 320 -13.49 -4.50 -10.44
N LEU A 321 -13.53 -3.93 -11.64
CA LEU A 321 -14.78 -3.58 -12.27
C LEU A 321 -14.76 -3.93 -13.75
N GLY A 322 -15.63 -4.87 -14.10
CA GLY A 322 -15.98 -5.28 -15.46
C GLY A 322 -16.84 -4.23 -16.12
N ARG A 323 -16.25 -3.06 -16.36
CA ARG A 323 -16.87 -1.92 -17.03
C ARG A 323 -16.61 -1.97 -18.53
N THR A 324 -17.63 -2.25 -19.33
CA THR A 324 -17.58 -2.03 -20.79
C THR A 324 -18.17 -0.65 -21.09
N CYS A 325 -17.33 0.34 -21.32
CA CYS A 325 -17.76 1.70 -21.67
C CYS A 325 -17.65 1.97 -23.17
N VAL A 326 -18.71 2.48 -23.76
CA VAL A 326 -18.67 3.11 -25.09
C VAL A 326 -18.45 4.62 -24.94
N ALA A 327 -17.71 5.21 -25.87
CA ALA A 327 -17.30 6.62 -25.86
C ALA A 327 -16.62 7.08 -24.56
N ASN A 328 -15.90 6.19 -23.86
CA ASN A 328 -15.18 6.44 -22.59
C ASN A 328 -16.03 7.03 -21.46
N SER A 329 -17.36 6.90 -21.49
CA SER A 329 -18.24 7.52 -20.50
C SER A 329 -19.65 6.92 -20.41
N PHE A 330 -20.08 6.08 -21.37
CA PHE A 330 -21.39 5.45 -21.37
C PHE A 330 -21.22 3.95 -21.11
N CYS A 331 -21.43 3.51 -19.88
CA CYS A 331 -20.89 2.23 -19.36
C CYS A 331 -21.95 1.16 -19.05
N LEU A 332 -21.54 -0.09 -19.25
CA LEU A 332 -22.19 -1.32 -18.81
C LEU A 332 -21.32 -1.96 -17.72
N ASP A 333 -21.93 -2.37 -16.62
CA ASP A 333 -21.27 -3.14 -15.57
C ASP A 333 -21.73 -4.60 -15.68
N GLU A 334 -20.79 -5.52 -15.93
CA GLU A 334 -21.06 -6.96 -15.94
C GLU A 334 -20.53 -7.66 -14.67
N ASP A 335 -19.36 -7.25 -14.16
CA ASP A 335 -18.76 -7.84 -12.95
C ASP A 335 -18.24 -6.74 -12.00
N ARG A 336 -18.75 -6.68 -10.75
CA ARG A 336 -18.33 -5.68 -9.76
C ARG A 336 -17.91 -6.36 -8.46
N PHE A 337 -16.69 -6.03 -8.01
CA PHE A 337 -16.09 -6.55 -6.78
C PHE A 337 -15.94 -5.47 -5.70
N GLU A 338 -16.76 -4.42 -5.75
CA GLU A 338 -16.72 -3.37 -4.72
C GLU A 338 -16.99 -3.95 -3.31
N PRO A 339 -16.30 -3.45 -2.26
CA PRO A 339 -16.55 -3.87 -0.89
C PRO A 339 -17.96 -3.55 -0.40
N ASP A 340 -18.57 -4.45 0.38
CA ASP A 340 -19.79 -4.18 1.14
C ASP A 340 -19.47 -3.24 2.32
N PRO A 341 -20.10 -2.06 2.42
CA PRO A 341 -19.83 -1.12 3.51
C PRO A 341 -20.16 -1.68 4.89
N GLY A 342 -21.10 -2.61 4.99
CA GLY A 342 -21.47 -3.28 6.25
C GLY A 342 -20.36 -4.21 6.73
N ALA A 343 -19.77 -4.99 5.83
CA ALA A 343 -18.64 -5.87 6.10
C ALA A 343 -17.44 -5.07 6.62
N ILE A 344 -17.08 -3.97 5.96
CA ILE A 344 -16.01 -3.09 6.41
C ILE A 344 -16.31 -2.49 7.79
N ALA A 345 -17.55 -2.05 8.02
CA ALA A 345 -17.96 -1.50 9.32
C ALA A 345 -17.85 -2.54 10.46
N ASP A 346 -18.16 -3.81 10.20
CA ASP A 346 -18.00 -4.89 11.18
C ASP A 346 -16.53 -5.12 11.53
N VAL A 347 -15.61 -5.09 10.55
CA VAL A 347 -14.15 -5.20 10.80
C VAL A 347 -13.65 -4.00 11.61
N VAL A 348 -14.05 -2.78 11.24
CA VAL A 348 -13.70 -1.57 12.00
C VAL A 348 -14.18 -1.66 13.45
N ALA A 349 -15.38 -2.19 13.68
CA ALA A 349 -15.92 -2.41 15.01
C ALA A 349 -15.12 -3.47 15.80
N ALA A 350 -14.64 -4.53 15.15
CA ALA A 350 -13.80 -5.55 15.79
C ALA A 350 -12.47 -4.97 16.26
N PHE A 351 -11.78 -4.17 15.43
CA PHE A 351 -10.55 -3.46 15.79
C PHE A 351 -10.78 -2.43 16.90
N ALA A 352 -11.89 -1.70 16.86
CA ALA A 352 -12.24 -0.76 17.92
C ALA A 352 -12.49 -1.45 19.28
N ALA A 353 -12.93 -2.71 19.27
CA ALA A 353 -13.15 -3.54 20.46
C ALA A 353 -11.93 -4.37 20.87
N ALA A 354 -10.79 -4.23 20.18
CA ALA A 354 -9.57 -4.98 20.49
C ALA A 354 -9.07 -4.67 21.92
N PRO A 355 -8.54 -5.66 22.67
CA PRO A 355 -8.03 -5.46 24.02
C PRO A 355 -6.61 -4.84 24.03
N VAL A 356 -6.32 -3.95 23.09
CA VAL A 356 -5.01 -3.31 22.93
C VAL A 356 -5.01 -1.99 23.69
N ALA A 357 -4.07 -1.80 24.62
CA ALA A 357 -4.00 -0.60 25.43
C ALA A 357 -3.28 0.54 24.69
N ASN A 358 -3.79 1.77 24.87
CA ASN A 358 -3.24 2.96 24.25
C ASN A 358 -2.67 3.95 25.30
N PRO A 359 -1.70 4.80 24.90
CA PRO A 359 -1.14 5.86 25.77
C PRO A 359 -2.17 6.81 26.36
N ASP A 360 -3.30 7.03 25.70
CA ASP A 360 -4.39 7.86 26.20
C ASP A 360 -5.25 7.21 27.30
N GLY A 361 -4.99 5.94 27.61
CA GLY A 361 -5.75 5.14 28.57
C GLY A 361 -7.00 4.48 27.99
N SER A 362 -7.27 4.64 26.70
CA SER A 362 -8.28 3.88 25.97
C SER A 362 -7.80 2.47 25.61
N THR A 363 -8.72 1.67 25.08
CA THR A 363 -8.39 0.38 24.46
C THR A 363 -8.95 0.31 23.04
N GLY A 364 -8.32 -0.49 22.18
CA GLY A 364 -8.74 -0.73 20.80
C GLY A 364 -7.87 0.00 19.79
N ILE A 365 -8.01 -0.37 18.52
CA ILE A 365 -7.29 0.19 17.38
C ILE A 365 -8.28 0.98 16.53
N THR A 366 -7.89 2.13 15.99
CA THR A 366 -8.67 2.82 14.95
C THR A 366 -8.28 2.22 13.60
N LEU A 367 -9.19 1.48 12.97
CA LEU A 367 -8.99 1.00 11.60
C LEU A 367 -9.62 2.00 10.62
N HIS A 368 -8.80 2.59 9.77
CA HIS A 368 -9.18 3.55 8.73
C HIS A 368 -9.20 2.83 7.38
N VAL A 369 -10.39 2.65 6.79
CA VAL A 369 -10.54 1.94 5.51
C VAL A 369 -11.09 2.90 4.45
N ASP A 370 -10.24 3.29 3.49
CA ASP A 370 -10.62 4.06 2.31
C ASP A 370 -11.07 3.10 1.21
N HIS A 371 -12.39 2.98 1.00
CA HIS A 371 -12.97 2.21 -0.09
C HIS A 371 -13.86 3.11 -0.98
N GLY A 372 -13.43 4.37 -1.14
CA GLY A 372 -14.05 5.36 -2.02
C GLY A 372 -14.54 6.60 -1.28
N PRO A 373 -14.86 7.70 -1.99
CA PRO A 373 -15.19 9.01 -1.39
C PRO A 373 -16.45 9.01 -0.51
N ASP A 374 -17.37 8.07 -0.73
CA ASP A 374 -18.60 7.93 0.06
C ASP A 374 -18.44 7.00 1.27
N SER A 375 -17.29 6.32 1.41
CA SER A 375 -17.00 5.43 2.53
C SER A 375 -16.81 6.20 3.84
N VAL A 376 -17.19 5.58 4.96
CA VAL A 376 -17.08 6.17 6.31
C VAL A 376 -15.61 6.10 6.75
N MET A 377 -15.06 7.26 7.08
CA MET A 377 -13.66 7.42 7.46
C MET A 377 -13.44 7.29 8.96
N ASP A 378 -14.35 7.83 9.78
CA ASP A 378 -14.18 7.87 11.23
C ASP A 378 -15.48 7.57 12.00
N PRO A 379 -15.39 7.26 13.32
CA PRO A 379 -16.57 6.97 14.14
C PRO A 379 -17.59 8.11 14.26
N SER A 380 -17.26 9.33 13.83
CA SER A 380 -18.21 10.44 13.78
C SER A 380 -19.16 10.37 12.58
N GLY A 381 -18.90 9.46 11.64
CA GLY A 381 -19.66 9.28 10.41
C GLY A 381 -19.23 10.22 9.29
N ARG A 382 -18.05 10.86 9.41
CA ARG A 382 -17.45 11.60 8.28
C ARG A 382 -17.07 10.63 7.18
N THR A 383 -17.27 11.03 5.93
CA THR A 383 -16.81 10.26 4.78
C THR A 383 -15.43 10.71 4.31
N TRP A 384 -14.72 9.85 3.58
CA TRP A 384 -13.39 10.16 3.04
C TRP A 384 -13.42 11.34 2.06
N GLY A 385 -14.46 11.46 1.24
CA GLY A 385 -14.65 12.57 0.32
C GLY A 385 -13.41 12.81 -0.56
N ALA A 386 -12.86 14.02 -0.52
CA ALA A 386 -11.69 14.39 -1.31
C ALA A 386 -10.36 13.78 -0.81
N LEU A 387 -10.34 13.16 0.38
CA LEU A 387 -9.18 12.45 0.92
C LEU A 387 -9.03 11.04 0.33
N SER A 388 -10.11 10.51 -0.27
CA SER A 388 -10.08 9.20 -0.91
C SER A 388 -9.17 9.20 -2.15
N ARG A 389 -8.40 8.12 -2.31
CA ARG A 389 -7.72 7.77 -3.58
C ARG A 389 -8.16 6.42 -4.15
N SER A 390 -8.91 5.66 -3.36
CA SER A 390 -9.50 4.38 -3.77
C SER A 390 -10.26 4.51 -5.09
N THR A 391 -10.05 3.53 -5.96
CA THR A 391 -10.53 3.51 -7.33
C THR A 391 -10.90 2.10 -7.77
N ASP A 392 -11.71 2.02 -8.83
CA ASP A 392 -11.82 0.77 -9.57
C ASP A 392 -10.57 0.54 -10.42
N VAL A 393 -10.21 -0.74 -10.57
CA VAL A 393 -9.19 -1.21 -11.49
C VAL A 393 -9.82 -2.03 -12.64
N PRO A 394 -9.19 -2.08 -13.82
CA PRO A 394 -9.70 -2.86 -14.95
C PRO A 394 -9.90 -4.34 -14.60
N TYR A 395 -11.07 -4.89 -14.96
CA TYR A 395 -11.36 -6.30 -14.74
C TYR A 395 -10.38 -7.22 -15.47
N THR A 396 -9.80 -8.13 -14.71
CA THR A 396 -9.09 -9.30 -15.20
C THR A 396 -9.60 -10.50 -14.43
N ARG A 397 -10.11 -11.51 -15.12
CA ARG A 397 -10.71 -12.69 -14.47
C ARG A 397 -9.76 -13.40 -13.50
N ASP A 398 -8.47 -13.46 -13.82
CA ASP A 398 -7.45 -14.07 -12.98
C ASP A 398 -6.29 -13.08 -12.84
N ILE A 399 -6.14 -12.48 -11.65
CA ILE A 399 -5.18 -11.40 -11.37
C ILE A 399 -3.76 -11.93 -11.09
N LEU A 400 -3.60 -13.23 -10.87
CA LEU A 400 -2.30 -13.87 -10.59
C LEU A 400 -2.18 -15.21 -11.34
N PRO A 401 -2.25 -15.23 -12.67
CA PRO A 401 -2.25 -16.48 -13.42
C PRO A 401 -0.98 -17.29 -13.16
N VAL A 402 -1.12 -18.62 -13.03
CA VAL A 402 0.02 -19.54 -12.83
C VAL A 402 0.88 -19.56 -14.10
N ARG A 403 1.95 -18.76 -14.13
CA ARG A 403 2.93 -18.70 -15.22
C ARG A 403 4.31 -18.31 -14.68
N PRO A 404 5.41 -18.62 -15.41
CA PRO A 404 6.74 -18.13 -15.05
C PRO A 404 6.75 -16.60 -15.03
N CYS A 405 7.20 -16.00 -13.93
CA CYS A 405 7.32 -14.54 -13.76
C CYS A 405 8.16 -13.89 -14.87
N ILE A 406 9.05 -14.67 -15.51
CA ILE A 406 9.92 -14.24 -16.60
C ILE A 406 9.73 -15.16 -17.83
N PRO A 407 9.35 -14.64 -19.00
CA PRO A 407 9.25 -15.43 -20.23
C PRO A 407 10.60 -16.07 -20.61
N GLY A 408 10.68 -17.40 -20.59
CA GLY A 408 11.83 -18.16 -21.10
C GLY A 408 12.73 -18.85 -20.07
N LEU A 409 12.38 -18.81 -18.78
CA LEU A 409 13.07 -19.58 -17.73
C LEU A 409 12.25 -20.83 -17.31
N PRO A 410 12.90 -21.91 -16.85
CA PRO A 410 12.22 -23.09 -16.31
C PRO A 410 11.37 -22.72 -15.09
N SER A 411 10.26 -23.44 -14.88
CA SER A 411 9.24 -23.25 -13.82
C SER A 411 9.72 -23.36 -12.36
N GLY A 412 11.03 -23.35 -12.11
CA GLY A 412 11.64 -23.35 -10.77
C GLY A 412 11.93 -21.96 -10.22
N PHE A 413 11.41 -20.91 -10.87
CA PHE A 413 11.35 -19.52 -10.38
C PHE A 413 9.91 -19.12 -10.01
N ASN A 414 9.07 -20.11 -9.75
CA ASN A 414 7.77 -19.89 -9.14
C ASN A 414 7.94 -20.16 -7.63
N ASP A 415 7.20 -19.40 -6.83
CA ASP A 415 7.03 -19.64 -5.39
C ASP A 415 6.44 -21.04 -5.11
N SER A 416 6.31 -21.37 -3.83
CA SER A 416 5.70 -22.61 -3.32
C SER A 416 4.34 -22.95 -3.95
N ASP A 417 3.63 -21.92 -4.44
CA ASP A 417 2.22 -21.97 -4.88
C ASP A 417 2.01 -21.71 -6.39
N GLY A 418 3.05 -21.34 -7.15
CA GLY A 418 2.97 -21.07 -8.59
C GLY A 418 2.58 -19.65 -9.02
N VAL A 419 2.53 -18.67 -8.10
CA VAL A 419 1.90 -17.34 -8.24
C VAL A 419 2.94 -16.26 -8.63
N CYS A 420 2.55 -15.31 -9.49
CA CYS A 420 3.43 -14.25 -10.00
C CYS A 420 3.04 -12.85 -9.47
N TRP A 421 3.68 -12.40 -8.39
CA TRP A 421 3.37 -11.14 -7.70
C TRP A 421 3.75 -9.85 -8.46
N LEU A 422 4.61 -9.93 -9.49
CA LEU A 422 5.06 -8.76 -10.26
C LEU A 422 3.93 -8.00 -10.97
N GLU A 423 2.88 -8.70 -11.44
CA GLU A 423 1.76 -8.06 -12.14
C GLU A 423 0.86 -7.28 -11.19
N LEU A 424 0.72 -7.79 -9.96
CA LEU A 424 -0.03 -7.12 -8.92
C LEU A 424 0.74 -5.94 -8.32
N ALA A 425 2.07 -6.03 -8.21
CA ALA A 425 2.92 -4.91 -7.79
C ALA A 425 2.85 -3.74 -8.79
N ALA A 426 2.81 -4.02 -10.10
CA ALA A 426 2.60 -2.98 -11.11
C ALA A 426 1.21 -2.33 -10.98
N LEU A 427 0.17 -3.13 -10.74
CA LEU A 427 -1.18 -2.61 -10.52
C LEU A 427 -1.27 -1.75 -9.25
N GLN A 428 -0.60 -2.18 -8.17
CA GLN A 428 -0.48 -1.43 -6.93
C GLN A 428 0.23 -0.09 -7.16
N GLN A 429 1.33 -0.06 -7.91
CA GLN A 429 2.05 1.21 -8.22
C GLN A 429 1.21 2.19 -9.02
N ASP A 430 0.32 1.69 -9.88
CA ASP A 430 -0.58 2.53 -10.68
C ASP A 430 -1.78 3.04 -9.85
N SER A 431 -2.18 2.32 -8.80
CA SER A 431 -3.42 2.60 -8.04
C SER A 431 -3.17 3.26 -6.69
N LEU A 432 -2.09 2.88 -6.00
CA LEU A 432 -1.66 3.45 -4.72
C LEU A 432 -0.68 4.60 -4.95
N GLU A 433 -1.09 5.81 -4.57
CA GLU A 433 -0.21 6.97 -4.60
C GLU A 433 1.07 6.69 -3.80
N PRO A 434 2.29 6.98 -4.31
CA PRO A 434 3.52 6.63 -3.62
C PRO A 434 3.54 7.13 -2.17
N ALA A 435 3.11 8.37 -1.91
CA ALA A 435 3.07 8.92 -0.55
C ALA A 435 2.19 8.11 0.42
N ARG A 436 1.18 7.37 -0.08
CA ARG A 436 0.35 6.48 0.74
C ARG A 436 1.03 5.14 1.04
N ALA A 437 2.01 4.69 0.26
CA ALA A 437 2.65 3.38 0.46
C ALA A 437 3.33 3.20 1.83
N ASP A 438 3.84 4.30 2.41
CA ASP A 438 4.49 4.27 3.74
C ASP A 438 3.48 4.18 4.91
N VAL A 439 2.18 4.34 4.63
CA VAL A 439 1.10 4.45 5.64
C VAL A 439 0.01 3.40 5.41
N PHE A 440 -0.41 3.20 4.17
CA PHE A 440 -1.55 2.37 3.78
C PHE A 440 -1.12 0.96 3.40
N ARG A 441 -1.85 -0.01 3.92
CA ARG A 441 -1.93 -1.34 3.32
C ARG A 441 -2.89 -1.27 2.13
N TRP A 442 -2.53 -1.87 1.00
CA TRP A 442 -3.37 -1.90 -0.18
C TRP A 442 -4.10 -3.24 -0.29
N ALA A 443 -5.43 -3.17 -0.37
CA ALA A 443 -6.31 -4.30 -0.53
C ALA A 443 -6.94 -4.26 -1.93
N LEU A 444 -6.88 -5.36 -2.67
CA LEU A 444 -7.58 -5.48 -3.95
C LEU A 444 -8.71 -6.50 -3.86
N TYR A 445 -9.92 -6.08 -4.19
CA TYR A 445 -11.04 -7.00 -4.41
C TYR A 445 -11.07 -7.43 -5.88
N ALA A 446 -10.95 -8.72 -6.13
CA ALA A 446 -10.82 -9.31 -7.46
C ALA A 446 -11.75 -10.50 -7.68
N ASP A 447 -11.78 -11.02 -8.91
CA ASP A 447 -12.56 -12.20 -9.31
C ASP A 447 -11.91 -13.48 -8.77
N VAL A 448 -10.77 -13.87 -9.35
CA VAL A 448 -9.97 -15.04 -8.96
C VAL A 448 -8.50 -14.68 -8.98
N TYR A 449 -7.70 -15.43 -8.22
CA TYR A 449 -6.25 -15.44 -8.31
C TYR A 449 -5.75 -16.87 -8.56
N ALA A 450 -4.76 -17.04 -9.42
CA ALA A 450 -4.08 -18.31 -9.71
C ALA A 450 -5.02 -19.49 -10.05
N GLY A 451 -6.21 -19.22 -10.60
CA GLY A 451 -7.26 -20.21 -10.80
C GLY A 451 -7.77 -20.90 -9.52
N SER A 452 -7.47 -20.32 -8.35
CA SER A 452 -7.85 -20.80 -7.02
C SER A 452 -9.34 -20.60 -6.72
N ASP A 453 -9.89 -21.38 -5.80
CA ASP A 453 -11.22 -21.17 -5.21
C ASP A 453 -11.16 -20.53 -3.81
N SER A 454 -9.97 -20.09 -3.39
CA SER A 454 -9.74 -19.36 -2.13
C SER A 454 -10.46 -18.02 -2.08
N SER A 455 -10.81 -17.59 -0.87
CA SER A 455 -11.39 -16.28 -0.60
C SER A 455 -10.39 -15.12 -0.62
N GLY A 456 -9.10 -15.38 -0.46
CA GLY A 456 -8.12 -14.30 -0.34
C GLY A 456 -6.67 -14.79 -0.25
N ILE A 457 -5.74 -13.84 -0.33
CA ILE A 457 -4.31 -14.06 -0.17
C ILE A 457 -3.59 -12.76 0.21
N ALA A 458 -2.65 -12.83 1.14
CA ALA A 458 -1.71 -11.75 1.45
C ALA A 458 -0.34 -12.02 0.81
N ALA A 459 0.36 -10.96 0.39
CA ALA A 459 1.65 -11.10 -0.29
C ALA A 459 2.82 -11.47 0.65
N GLY A 460 2.59 -11.53 1.98
CA GLY A 460 3.61 -11.87 2.97
C GLY A 460 3.10 -11.70 4.40
N ILE A 461 3.92 -12.14 5.36
CA ILE A 461 3.61 -12.13 6.80
C ILE A 461 4.82 -11.58 7.58
N PRO A 462 4.86 -10.28 7.92
CA PRO A 462 3.92 -9.22 7.54
C PRO A 462 4.09 -8.76 6.08
N SER A 463 3.14 -7.95 5.60
CA SER A 463 3.14 -7.34 4.27
C SER A 463 2.31 -6.05 4.28
N SER A 464 2.34 -5.28 3.20
CA SER A 464 1.45 -4.14 2.96
C SER A 464 0.42 -4.39 1.85
N LEU A 465 0.31 -5.63 1.36
CA LEU A 465 -0.52 -6.00 0.20
C LEU A 465 -1.34 -7.27 0.49
N PHE A 466 -2.64 -7.21 0.20
CA PHE A 466 -3.51 -8.38 0.21
C PHE A 466 -4.66 -8.30 -0.80
N VAL A 467 -5.24 -9.45 -1.14
CA VAL A 467 -6.27 -9.61 -2.16
C VAL A 467 -7.44 -10.40 -1.59
N LEU A 468 -8.66 -9.98 -1.91
CA LEU A 468 -9.88 -10.74 -1.68
C LEU A 468 -10.46 -11.20 -3.01
N THR A 469 -10.88 -12.46 -3.10
CA THR A 469 -11.45 -13.03 -4.33
C THR A 469 -12.81 -13.66 -4.09
N GLY A 470 -13.83 -13.05 -4.69
CA GLY A 470 -15.21 -13.51 -4.55
C GLY A 470 -15.72 -14.38 -5.71
N GLY A 471 -15.04 -14.41 -6.84
CA GLY A 471 -15.64 -14.88 -8.09
C GLY A 471 -15.48 -16.36 -8.44
N ALA A 472 -14.54 -17.09 -7.83
CA ALA A 472 -14.56 -18.57 -7.78
C ALA A 472 -14.98 -19.10 -6.39
N PHE A 473 -14.82 -18.29 -5.35
CA PHE A 473 -15.23 -18.62 -3.99
C PHE A 473 -16.74 -18.94 -3.91
N ASN A 474 -17.11 -19.88 -3.04
CA ASN A 474 -18.47 -20.41 -2.93
C ASN A 474 -19.08 -20.83 -4.28
N ALA A 475 -18.30 -21.47 -5.16
CA ALA A 475 -18.73 -21.86 -6.51
C ALA A 475 -19.19 -20.67 -7.38
N GLY A 476 -18.57 -19.50 -7.18
CA GLY A 476 -18.78 -18.27 -7.93
C GLY A 476 -19.97 -17.43 -7.50
N THR A 477 -20.46 -17.64 -6.28
CA THR A 477 -21.59 -16.86 -5.73
C THR A 477 -21.17 -15.57 -5.03
N GLY A 478 -19.87 -15.30 -4.87
CA GLY A 478 -19.40 -14.14 -4.10
C GLY A 478 -19.44 -14.36 -2.58
N PHE A 479 -19.10 -13.28 -1.87
CA PHE A 479 -19.22 -13.18 -0.43
C PHE A 479 -20.64 -12.78 0.01
N THR A 480 -21.07 -13.30 1.15
CA THR A 480 -21.99 -12.55 2.03
C THR A 480 -21.19 -11.52 2.83
N ALA A 481 -21.83 -10.46 3.32
CA ALA A 481 -21.15 -9.43 4.14
C ALA A 481 -20.33 -10.01 5.31
N ALA A 482 -20.86 -11.03 6.00
CA ALA A 482 -20.16 -11.69 7.10
C ALA A 482 -18.92 -12.48 6.64
N GLN A 483 -18.99 -13.10 5.45
CA GLN A 483 -17.84 -13.80 4.87
C GLN A 483 -16.79 -12.81 4.36
N GLU A 484 -17.23 -11.72 3.75
CA GLU A 484 -16.34 -10.64 3.32
C GLU A 484 -15.59 -10.05 4.52
N ALA A 485 -16.28 -9.72 5.62
CA ALA A 485 -15.66 -9.21 6.83
C ALA A 485 -14.66 -10.21 7.44
N SER A 486 -15.02 -11.50 7.47
CA SER A 486 -14.15 -12.57 7.98
C SER A 486 -12.89 -12.76 7.12
N THR A 487 -13.04 -12.78 5.80
CA THR A 487 -11.91 -12.87 4.86
C THR A 487 -11.05 -11.61 4.92
N PHE A 488 -11.64 -10.41 4.88
CA PHE A 488 -10.89 -9.16 4.99
C PHE A 488 -10.05 -9.12 6.28
N MET A 489 -10.66 -9.47 7.41
CA MET A 489 -9.95 -9.52 8.69
C MET A 489 -8.86 -10.60 8.70
N HIS A 490 -9.06 -11.74 8.05
CA HIS A 490 -8.04 -12.78 7.94
C HIS A 490 -6.83 -12.30 7.14
N GLU A 491 -7.05 -11.77 5.94
CA GLU A 491 -5.97 -11.29 5.08
C GLU A 491 -5.25 -10.08 5.68
N LEU A 492 -5.98 -9.16 6.32
CA LEU A 492 -5.38 -8.07 7.09
C LEU A 492 -4.53 -8.61 8.24
N GLY A 493 -4.90 -9.72 8.86
CA GLY A 493 -4.13 -10.34 9.94
C GLY A 493 -2.75 -10.81 9.47
N HIS A 494 -2.65 -11.34 8.25
CA HIS A 494 -1.37 -11.67 7.63
C HIS A 494 -0.47 -10.44 7.47
N THR A 495 -1.04 -9.30 7.03
CA THR A 495 -0.29 -8.03 6.95
C THR A 495 0.16 -7.50 8.31
N LEU A 496 -0.40 -8.03 9.40
CA LEU A 496 -0.07 -7.70 10.79
C LEU A 496 0.75 -8.83 11.48
N ALA A 497 1.40 -9.67 10.68
CA ALA A 497 2.27 -10.78 11.06
C ALA A 497 1.59 -12.00 11.71
N LEU A 498 0.26 -12.12 11.65
CA LEU A 498 -0.42 -13.32 12.12
C LEU A 498 -0.35 -14.44 11.08
N GLN A 499 -0.09 -15.65 11.54
CA GLN A 499 -0.22 -16.89 10.75
C GLN A 499 -1.52 -17.63 11.13
N HIS A 500 -1.82 -18.75 10.46
CA HIS A 500 -3.05 -19.50 10.70
C HIS A 500 -3.20 -20.07 12.12
N GLY A 501 -2.09 -20.21 12.84
CA GLY A 501 -2.01 -20.57 14.25
C GLY A 501 -1.61 -19.41 15.17
N GLY A 502 -1.58 -18.18 14.66
CA GLY A 502 -1.15 -16.98 15.37
C GLY A 502 0.35 -16.74 15.17
N ALA A 503 1.19 -17.49 15.88
CA ALA A 503 2.65 -17.41 15.76
C ALA A 503 3.28 -18.46 14.82
N ASP A 504 2.46 -19.38 14.32
CA ASP A 504 2.87 -20.54 13.52
C ASP A 504 1.82 -20.85 12.44
N GLY A 505 2.19 -21.67 11.46
CA GLY A 505 1.32 -22.08 10.37
C GLY A 505 0.32 -23.18 10.74
N ASP A 506 0.26 -23.62 12.01
CA ASP A 506 -0.58 -24.74 12.40
C ASP A 506 -2.05 -24.33 12.38
N ASN A 507 -2.79 -24.91 11.46
CA ASN A 507 -4.19 -24.58 11.26
C ASN A 507 -5.09 -25.27 12.28
N ARG A 508 -6.34 -24.82 12.40
CA ARG A 508 -7.44 -25.51 13.11
C ARG A 508 -7.21 -25.86 14.59
N LYS A 509 -6.17 -25.32 15.23
CA LYS A 509 -5.84 -25.55 16.65
C LYS A 509 -7.05 -25.33 17.57
N PRO A 510 -7.47 -26.33 18.39
CA PRO A 510 -8.65 -26.19 19.27
C PRO A 510 -8.49 -25.12 20.36
N ASN A 511 -7.25 -24.83 20.75
CA ASN A 511 -6.89 -23.79 21.72
C ASN A 511 -6.56 -22.44 21.05
N TYR A 512 -7.00 -22.22 19.80
CA TYR A 512 -6.78 -20.98 19.08
C TYR A 512 -8.08 -20.52 18.42
N ARG A 513 -8.73 -19.53 19.03
CA ARG A 513 -10.01 -18.97 18.58
C ARG A 513 -9.79 -17.61 17.93
N SER A 514 -9.54 -17.63 16.64
CA SER A 514 -9.19 -16.46 15.84
C SER A 514 -9.70 -16.60 14.42
N GLN A 515 -10.07 -15.48 13.78
CA GLN A 515 -10.37 -15.43 12.35
C GLN A 515 -9.24 -15.94 11.47
N MET A 516 -8.00 -15.95 11.97
CA MET A 516 -6.84 -16.54 11.28
C MET A 516 -6.91 -18.07 11.14
N SER A 517 -7.75 -18.76 11.92
CA SER A 517 -7.87 -20.21 11.84
C SER A 517 -9.08 -20.62 11.00
N TYR A 518 -8.91 -21.57 10.09
CA TYR A 518 -10.01 -22.11 9.27
C TYR A 518 -11.07 -22.85 10.09
N SER A 519 -10.78 -23.14 11.36
CA SER A 519 -11.82 -23.54 12.32
C SER A 519 -12.78 -22.40 12.65
N TRP A 520 -12.55 -21.16 12.27
CA TRP A 520 -13.41 -20.03 12.68
C TRP A 520 -13.75 -19.10 11.52
N GLN A 521 -12.85 -18.97 10.55
CA GLN A 521 -13.09 -18.18 9.34
C GLN A 521 -14.35 -18.63 8.61
N ASN A 522 -15.17 -17.68 8.17
CA ASN A 522 -16.36 -17.88 7.37
C ASN A 522 -17.42 -18.81 7.99
N LYS A 523 -17.41 -18.98 9.33
CA LYS A 523 -18.40 -19.79 10.07
C LYS A 523 -19.50 -18.93 10.67
N ALA A 524 -20.75 -19.33 10.44
CA ALA A 524 -21.90 -18.66 11.04
C ALA A 524 -21.87 -18.74 12.57
N GLY A 525 -22.32 -17.68 13.23
CA GLY A 525 -22.39 -17.59 14.70
C GLY A 525 -21.05 -17.48 15.42
N VAL A 526 -19.94 -17.36 14.68
CA VAL A 526 -18.61 -17.10 15.25
C VAL A 526 -18.36 -15.58 15.25
N PRO A 527 -17.99 -14.98 16.39
CA PRO A 527 -17.64 -13.56 16.45
C PRO A 527 -16.49 -13.21 15.50
N LEU A 528 -16.59 -12.04 14.86
CA LEU A 528 -15.50 -11.43 14.11
C LEU A 528 -14.46 -10.89 15.11
N ASP A 529 -13.41 -11.67 15.38
CA ASP A 529 -12.40 -11.35 16.40
C ASP A 529 -11.11 -12.15 16.18
N TYR A 530 -9.96 -11.57 16.52
CA TYR A 530 -8.75 -12.36 16.74
C TYR A 530 -8.72 -12.95 18.15
N SER A 531 -7.81 -13.89 18.39
CA SER A 531 -7.68 -14.47 19.73
C SER A 531 -7.23 -13.42 20.75
N ARG A 532 -7.90 -13.40 21.91
CA ARG A 532 -7.64 -12.46 23.02
C ARG A 532 -6.83 -13.06 24.16
N ASP A 533 -6.69 -14.37 24.18
CA ASP A 533 -6.15 -15.13 25.30
C ASP A 533 -5.24 -16.23 24.78
N ARG A 534 -4.03 -16.29 25.34
CA ARG A 534 -3.11 -17.41 25.12
C ARG A 534 -3.57 -18.63 25.92
N LEU A 535 -4.47 -19.42 25.34
CA LEU A 535 -4.94 -20.67 25.96
C LEU A 535 -3.80 -21.69 26.12
N PRO A 536 -3.89 -22.62 27.08
CA PRO A 536 -2.84 -23.60 27.35
C PRO A 536 -2.48 -24.44 26.12
N THR A 537 -1.21 -24.78 26.00
CA THR A 537 -0.70 -25.71 24.99
C THR A 537 -1.38 -27.08 25.12
N LEU A 538 -1.77 -27.65 23.99
CA LEU A 538 -2.29 -29.02 23.88
C LEU A 538 -1.19 -29.90 23.28
N ASP A 539 -0.96 -31.08 23.85
CA ASP A 539 -0.10 -32.11 23.28
C ASP A 539 -1.03 -33.20 22.71
N GLU A 540 -1.03 -33.37 21.40
CA GLU A 540 -1.88 -34.34 20.70
C GLU A 540 -1.56 -35.79 21.06
N ASN A 541 -0.44 -36.04 21.76
CA ASN A 541 -0.11 -37.35 22.32
C ASN A 541 -0.68 -37.58 23.73
N ASP A 542 -1.18 -36.54 24.40
CA ASP A 542 -1.56 -36.56 25.82
C ASP A 542 -2.73 -35.61 26.13
N LEU A 543 -3.86 -35.79 25.44
CA LEU A 543 -5.05 -34.96 25.59
C LEU A 543 -5.97 -35.49 26.69
N THR A 544 -6.50 -34.61 27.55
CA THR A 544 -7.47 -35.00 28.60
C THR A 544 -8.90 -34.64 28.21
N GLU A 545 -9.71 -35.62 27.85
CA GLU A 545 -11.08 -35.40 27.37
C GLU A 545 -12.00 -34.79 28.42
N SER A 546 -11.91 -35.27 29.67
CA SER A 546 -12.74 -34.80 30.78
C SER A 546 -12.56 -33.32 31.14
N ILE A 547 -11.50 -32.67 30.64
CA ILE A 547 -11.17 -31.26 30.89
C ILE A 547 -11.36 -30.41 29.62
N GLY A 548 -11.20 -31.01 28.43
CA GLY A 548 -11.22 -30.27 27.17
C GLY A 548 -10.07 -29.27 27.09
N VAL A 549 -10.37 -28.01 26.74
CA VAL A 549 -9.38 -26.92 26.72
C VAL A 549 -9.48 -26.11 28.01
N PRO A 550 -8.51 -26.21 28.93
CA PRO A 550 -8.60 -25.50 30.21
C PRO A 550 -8.62 -23.98 29.99
N GLY A 551 -9.56 -23.30 30.65
CA GLY A 551 -9.71 -21.83 30.57
C GLY A 551 -10.47 -21.32 29.34
N ALA A 552 -10.77 -22.19 28.37
CA ALA A 552 -11.63 -21.81 27.24
C ALA A 552 -13.08 -21.55 27.69
N ASN A 553 -13.73 -20.59 27.03
CA ASN A 553 -15.15 -20.28 27.21
C ASN A 553 -15.85 -20.22 25.86
N GLY A 554 -17.02 -20.86 25.77
CA GLY A 554 -17.80 -20.92 24.53
C GLY A 554 -17.44 -22.12 23.67
N ILE A 555 -17.73 -22.05 22.38
CA ILE A 555 -17.53 -23.18 21.47
C ILE A 555 -16.04 -23.37 21.18
N VAL A 556 -15.57 -24.60 21.31
CA VAL A 556 -14.27 -25.09 20.81
C VAL A 556 -14.54 -26.08 19.68
N ALA A 557 -13.71 -26.07 18.65
CA ALA A 557 -13.80 -26.97 17.51
C ALA A 557 -12.50 -27.76 17.35
N TRP A 558 -12.61 -29.01 16.90
CA TRP A 558 -11.48 -29.88 16.53
C TRP A 558 -11.87 -30.78 15.37
N MET A 559 -10.86 -31.41 14.77
CA MET A 559 -11.02 -32.38 13.70
C MET A 559 -10.98 -33.80 14.26
N CYS A 560 -11.74 -34.69 13.64
CA CYS A 560 -11.70 -36.12 13.91
C CYS A 560 -11.35 -36.85 12.63
N ALA A 561 -10.55 -37.91 12.71
CA ALA A 561 -10.19 -38.71 11.55
C ALA A 561 -11.29 -39.71 11.12
N SER A 562 -12.20 -40.11 12.03
CA SER A 562 -13.23 -41.12 11.75
C SER A 562 -14.52 -40.92 12.58
N PRO A 563 -15.61 -40.38 11.99
CA PRO A 563 -15.68 -39.85 10.63
C PRO A 563 -14.84 -38.58 10.47
N ALA A 564 -14.22 -38.41 9.30
CA ALA A 564 -13.53 -37.19 8.90
C ALA A 564 -14.50 -36.01 8.94
N ALA A 565 -14.54 -35.31 10.07
CA ALA A 565 -15.52 -34.28 10.34
C ALA A 565 -14.99 -33.30 11.39
N ARG A 566 -15.50 -32.09 11.33
CA ARG A 566 -15.33 -31.09 12.38
C ARG A 566 -16.31 -31.37 13.52
N TRP A 567 -15.80 -31.39 14.74
CA TRP A 567 -16.57 -31.55 15.96
C TRP A 567 -16.51 -30.28 16.81
N THR A 568 -17.51 -30.11 17.66
CA THR A 568 -17.59 -28.96 18.57
C THR A 568 -18.11 -29.35 19.94
N ALA A 569 -17.62 -28.66 20.96
CA ALA A 569 -18.13 -28.73 22.32
C ALA A 569 -18.15 -27.34 22.94
N THR A 570 -19.02 -27.17 23.95
CA THR A 570 -19.08 -25.93 24.73
C THR A 570 -18.18 -26.04 25.96
N MET A 571 -17.28 -25.07 26.12
CA MET A 571 -16.35 -24.94 27.22
C MET A 571 -16.82 -23.90 28.25
N PRO A 572 -16.47 -24.06 29.54
CA PRO A 572 -15.66 -25.15 30.11
C PRO A 572 -16.43 -26.48 30.14
N GLY A 573 -15.79 -27.58 29.75
CA GLY A 573 -16.44 -28.87 29.61
C GLY A 573 -15.53 -29.95 29.03
N ALA A 574 -16.06 -31.15 28.88
CA ALA A 574 -15.33 -32.24 28.25
C ALA A 574 -15.33 -32.09 26.71
N ALA A 575 -14.26 -32.53 26.06
CA ALA A 575 -14.18 -32.73 24.61
C ALA A 575 -13.78 -34.18 24.34
N ASP A 576 -14.61 -34.87 23.56
CA ASP A 576 -14.35 -36.20 23.01
C ASP A 576 -13.33 -36.03 21.87
N TRP A 577 -12.04 -36.04 22.21
CA TRP A 577 -10.94 -35.65 21.32
C TRP A 577 -10.73 -36.68 20.22
N ASP A 578 -10.91 -37.96 20.51
CA ASP A 578 -10.77 -39.04 19.53
C ASP A 578 -12.09 -39.44 18.85
N CYS A 579 -13.20 -38.89 19.32
CA CYS A 579 -14.51 -38.90 18.69
C CYS A 579 -15.12 -40.31 18.65
N ASP A 580 -14.78 -41.13 19.65
CA ASP A 580 -15.28 -42.49 19.81
C ASP A 580 -16.71 -42.54 20.40
N GLY A 581 -17.23 -41.39 20.83
CA GLY A 581 -18.56 -41.20 21.40
C GLY A 581 -18.59 -41.35 22.92
N THR A 582 -17.44 -41.47 23.58
CA THR A 582 -17.29 -41.54 25.04
C THR A 582 -16.30 -40.49 25.55
N ILE A 583 -16.30 -40.24 26.87
CA ILE A 583 -15.31 -39.34 27.48
C ILE A 583 -14.38 -40.19 28.32
N ASP A 584 -13.12 -40.24 27.91
CA ASP A 584 -12.08 -41.01 28.56
C ASP A 584 -11.73 -40.43 29.94
N PRO A 585 -11.61 -41.28 30.97
CA PRO A 585 -11.16 -40.85 32.29
C PRO A 585 -9.65 -40.61 32.36
N GLY A 586 -8.90 -40.98 31.32
CA GLY A 586 -7.45 -40.83 31.20
C GLY A 586 -7.07 -39.80 30.13
N THR A 587 -5.86 -39.97 29.56
CA THR A 587 -5.45 -39.21 28.38
C THR A 587 -5.56 -40.07 27.12
N THR A 588 -5.92 -39.42 26.01
CA THR A 588 -5.99 -40.01 24.67
C THR A 588 -5.04 -39.29 23.72
N ALA A 589 -4.67 -39.95 22.63
CA ALA A 589 -3.86 -39.37 21.57
C ALA A 589 -4.73 -39.21 20.33
N ALA A 590 -4.90 -37.96 19.88
CA ALA A 590 -5.76 -37.62 18.75
C ALA A 590 -5.18 -36.44 17.98
N ASP A 591 -5.23 -36.55 16.65
CA ASP A 591 -4.92 -35.48 15.71
C ASP A 591 -6.13 -34.54 15.65
N VAL A 592 -6.10 -33.51 16.49
CA VAL A 592 -7.23 -32.61 16.73
C VAL A 592 -7.20 -31.38 15.82
N ASN A 593 -6.07 -31.11 15.15
CA ASN A 593 -5.97 -30.09 14.10
C ASN A 593 -6.22 -30.67 12.68
N GLY A 594 -6.15 -32.00 12.52
CA GLY A 594 -6.47 -32.73 11.30
C GLY A 594 -5.36 -32.72 10.25
N ASP A 595 -4.10 -32.49 10.63
CA ASP A 595 -2.97 -32.38 9.69
C ASP A 595 -2.29 -33.73 9.37
N GLY A 596 -2.75 -34.81 10.00
CA GLY A 596 -2.22 -36.16 9.86
C GLY A 596 -1.01 -36.46 10.75
N ARG A 597 -0.66 -35.58 11.69
CA ARG A 597 0.45 -35.73 12.65
C ARG A 597 -0.05 -35.51 14.07
N LEU A 598 0.75 -35.95 15.05
CA LEU A 598 0.52 -35.67 16.46
C LEU A 598 1.62 -34.74 16.93
N THR A 599 1.26 -33.50 17.20
CA THR A 599 2.18 -32.40 17.50
C THR A 599 1.79 -31.68 18.78
N VAL A 600 2.53 -30.61 19.10
CA VAL A 600 2.28 -29.77 20.27
C VAL A 600 1.70 -28.45 19.78
N LEU A 601 0.43 -28.20 20.09
CA LEU A 601 -0.33 -27.06 19.62
C LEU A 601 -0.29 -25.94 20.66
N ALA A 602 0.56 -24.93 20.42
CA ALA A 602 0.63 -23.75 21.29
C ALA A 602 -0.53 -22.80 21.02
N GLY A 603 -1.23 -22.37 22.08
CA GLY A 603 -2.19 -21.27 21.99
C GLY A 603 -1.48 -19.93 21.79
N HIS A 604 -2.22 -18.93 21.30
CA HIS A 604 -1.71 -17.61 20.96
C HIS A 604 -2.71 -16.52 21.35
N ASP A 605 -2.20 -15.31 21.62
CA ASP A 605 -2.97 -14.08 21.84
C ASP A 605 -2.59 -13.12 20.71
N ASP A 606 -3.44 -13.06 19.69
CA ASP A 606 -3.16 -12.32 18.46
C ASP A 606 -3.13 -10.82 18.69
N TRP A 607 -4.10 -10.29 19.44
CA TRP A 607 -4.23 -8.86 19.64
C TRP A 607 -3.00 -8.26 20.33
N ALA A 608 -2.39 -9.02 21.24
CA ALA A 608 -1.15 -8.61 21.91
C ALA A 608 0.11 -8.76 21.04
N ALA A 609 0.03 -9.46 19.91
CA ALA A 609 1.17 -9.87 19.09
C ALA A 609 1.21 -9.23 17.70
N LEU A 610 0.25 -8.38 17.36
CA LEU A 610 0.21 -7.67 16.07
C LEU A 610 1.48 -6.86 15.81
N GLN A 611 1.99 -6.92 14.59
CA GLN A 611 3.06 -6.05 14.09
C GLN A 611 2.47 -5.02 13.12
N TYR A 612 2.46 -3.76 13.53
CA TYR A 612 1.79 -2.69 12.78
C TYR A 612 2.63 -2.13 11.63
N ALA A 613 3.96 -2.16 11.76
CA ALA A 613 4.90 -1.92 10.66
C ALA A 613 5.22 -3.23 9.91
N GLY A 614 5.40 -3.16 8.60
CA GLY A 614 5.66 -4.32 7.75
C GLY A 614 5.33 -4.07 6.28
N GLY A 615 6.06 -4.74 5.37
CA GLY A 615 6.07 -4.38 3.95
C GLY A 615 6.59 -2.95 3.78
N GLU A 616 5.84 -2.12 3.03
CA GLU A 616 6.14 -0.70 2.83
C GLU A 616 5.72 0.18 4.03
N VAL A 617 4.81 -0.29 4.89
CA VAL A 617 4.29 0.52 6.01
C VAL A 617 5.35 0.67 7.10
N GLY A 618 5.65 1.93 7.46
CA GLY A 618 6.73 2.25 8.41
C GLY A 618 8.13 2.20 7.79
N ALA A 619 8.25 2.13 6.45
CA ALA A 619 9.53 2.12 5.74
C ALA A 619 10.11 3.53 5.50
N PHE A 620 9.35 4.58 5.83
CA PHE A 620 9.75 6.00 5.83
C PHE A 620 10.37 6.48 4.49
N GLY A 621 9.74 6.12 3.37
CA GLY A 621 10.13 6.53 2.02
C GLY A 621 11.11 5.57 1.35
N ALA A 622 11.26 4.33 1.85
CA ALA A 622 12.10 3.27 1.27
C ALA A 622 11.51 2.60 0.02
N SER A 623 11.21 3.34 -1.05
CA SER A 623 10.87 2.70 -2.32
C SER A 623 12.10 2.46 -3.22
N ASP A 624 12.40 1.21 -3.54
CA ASP A 624 12.49 0.78 -4.96
C ASP A 624 11.99 -0.69 -5.07
N PRO A 625 11.19 -1.04 -6.11
CA PRO A 625 10.46 -2.30 -6.24
C PRO A 625 11.29 -3.38 -6.95
N ASP A 626 12.55 -3.56 -6.59
CA ASP A 626 13.39 -4.63 -7.14
C ASP A 626 13.83 -5.61 -6.04
N ASP A 627 13.16 -6.77 -6.03
CA ASP A 627 13.73 -8.09 -5.72
C ASP A 627 14.17 -8.41 -4.28
N ASP A 628 13.60 -7.78 -3.26
CA ASP A 628 13.61 -8.40 -1.92
C ASP A 628 12.66 -9.59 -1.96
N ALA A 629 13.25 -10.78 -1.98
CA ALA A 629 12.56 -12.05 -1.87
C ALA A 629 11.53 -11.95 -0.74
N ILE A 630 10.25 -11.98 -1.11
CA ILE A 630 9.17 -12.38 -0.23
C ILE A 630 9.70 -13.64 0.49
N ASP A 631 9.72 -13.64 1.83
CA ASP A 631 10.04 -14.85 2.60
C ASP A 631 8.88 -15.84 2.43
N LEU A 632 8.88 -16.51 1.28
CA LEU A 632 7.82 -17.39 0.77
C LEU A 632 7.81 -18.76 1.45
N ASP A 633 8.79 -19.04 2.31
CA ASP A 633 8.82 -20.25 3.14
C ASP A 633 7.79 -20.19 4.29
N ARG A 634 7.08 -19.05 4.45
CA ARG A 634 6.03 -18.82 5.46
C ARG A 634 4.64 -18.51 4.90
N VAL A 635 4.43 -18.54 3.57
CA VAL A 635 3.08 -18.40 3.00
C VAL A 635 2.27 -19.66 3.33
N PRO A 636 1.11 -19.55 4.01
CA PRO A 636 0.34 -20.72 4.41
C PRO A 636 -0.30 -21.46 3.23
N ASP A 637 -0.42 -22.78 3.34
CA ASP A 637 -1.12 -23.62 2.36
C ASP A 637 -2.60 -23.22 2.22
N HIS A 638 -2.94 -22.57 1.09
CA HIS A 638 -4.29 -22.09 0.78
C HIS A 638 -5.26 -23.21 0.34
N SER A 639 -4.76 -24.43 0.05
CA SER A 639 -5.58 -25.53 -0.46
C SER A 639 -6.55 -26.13 0.58
N GLU A 640 -6.33 -25.79 1.86
CA GLU A 640 -7.13 -26.24 2.99
C GLU A 640 -8.50 -25.56 3.13
N GLN A 641 -8.78 -24.49 2.37
CA GLN A 641 -10.05 -23.77 2.39
C GLN A 641 -11.16 -24.45 1.55
N THR A 642 -10.91 -25.65 1.02
CA THR A 642 -11.85 -26.38 0.18
C THR A 642 -13.08 -26.85 0.97
N SER A 643 -14.16 -26.06 0.91
CA SER A 643 -15.58 -26.44 1.03
C SER A 643 -16.10 -27.04 2.35
N LEU A 644 -15.28 -27.20 3.39
CA LEU A 644 -15.75 -27.77 4.65
C LEU A 644 -16.43 -26.70 5.51
N ASP A 645 -17.75 -26.57 5.30
CA ASP A 645 -18.74 -26.08 6.26
C ASP A 645 -19.01 -24.56 6.28
N THR A 646 -19.23 -23.92 5.13
CA THR A 646 -19.90 -22.60 5.09
C THR A 646 -21.40 -22.80 5.32
N THR A 647 -21.82 -22.77 6.58
CA THR A 647 -23.25 -22.77 6.94
C THR A 647 -23.85 -21.40 6.57
N VAL A 648 -24.45 -21.30 5.38
CA VAL A 648 -25.17 -20.10 4.98
C VAL A 648 -26.48 -20.01 5.77
N GLU A 649 -26.63 -18.94 6.54
CA GLU A 649 -27.84 -18.67 7.34
C GLU A 649 -29.11 -18.64 6.46
N PRO A 650 -30.24 -19.22 6.91
CA PRO A 650 -31.50 -19.14 6.19
C PRO A 650 -31.93 -17.68 5.94
N GLY A 651 -32.11 -17.31 4.67
CA GLY A 651 -32.49 -15.96 4.27
C GLY A 651 -31.31 -14.98 4.12
N ALA A 652 -30.06 -15.44 4.21
CA ALA A 652 -28.91 -14.70 3.69
C ALA A 652 -29.14 -14.35 2.21
N GLY A 653 -28.60 -13.23 1.73
CA GLY A 653 -28.74 -12.82 0.34
C GLY A 653 -27.76 -11.72 0.00
N VAL A 654 -27.38 -11.62 -1.27
CA VAL A 654 -26.43 -10.63 -1.81
C VAL A 654 -27.15 -9.83 -2.89
N ILE A 655 -26.90 -8.52 -2.96
CA ILE A 655 -27.49 -7.58 -3.92
C ILE A 655 -26.41 -6.78 -4.63
N ARG A 656 -26.51 -6.69 -5.97
CA ARG A 656 -25.58 -5.90 -6.78
C ARG A 656 -26.32 -5.17 -7.89
N SER A 657 -25.90 -3.95 -8.23
CA SER A 657 -26.33 -3.30 -9.47
C SER A 657 -25.66 -3.97 -10.67
N SER A 658 -26.39 -4.19 -11.76
CA SER A 658 -25.84 -4.74 -13.00
C SER A 658 -26.42 -4.05 -14.24
N GLY A 659 -25.78 -4.23 -15.39
CA GLY A 659 -26.25 -3.70 -16.67
C GLY A 659 -25.90 -2.22 -16.90
N VAL A 660 -26.83 -1.45 -17.45
CA VAL A 660 -26.57 -0.06 -17.88
C VAL A 660 -26.55 0.88 -16.67
N LEU A 661 -25.43 1.56 -16.42
CA LEU A 661 -25.32 2.60 -15.37
C LEU A 661 -25.27 4.03 -15.91
N SER A 662 -25.54 4.18 -17.20
CA SER A 662 -25.62 5.47 -17.89
C SER A 662 -27.03 5.73 -18.38
N LEU A 663 -27.65 6.80 -17.87
CA LEU A 663 -29.01 7.19 -18.21
C LEU A 663 -29.02 8.50 -19.00
N VAL A 664 -30.05 8.71 -19.81
CA VAL A 664 -30.31 9.98 -20.50
C VAL A 664 -31.62 10.59 -19.99
N SER A 665 -31.54 11.82 -19.48
CA SER A 665 -32.74 12.53 -19.00
C SER A 665 -33.77 12.77 -20.12
N GLY A 666 -35.06 12.61 -19.81
CA GLY A 666 -36.17 12.83 -20.73
C GLY A 666 -36.37 11.78 -21.83
N VAL A 667 -35.62 10.67 -21.81
CA VAL A 667 -35.76 9.57 -22.79
C VAL A 667 -36.47 8.37 -22.15
N GLY A 668 -37.59 7.94 -22.74
CA GLY A 668 -38.36 6.82 -22.20
C GLY A 668 -37.72 5.45 -22.43
N GLY A 669 -38.21 4.43 -21.71
CA GLY A 669 -37.83 3.02 -21.95
C GLY A 669 -36.49 2.60 -21.35
N GLN A 670 -35.93 3.39 -20.44
CA GLN A 670 -34.70 3.05 -19.73
C GLN A 670 -35.01 2.25 -18.46
N GLU A 671 -34.17 1.26 -18.17
CA GLU A 671 -34.21 0.44 -16.97
C GLU A 671 -32.79 0.26 -16.43
N LEU A 672 -32.66 0.21 -15.10
CA LEU A 672 -31.46 -0.31 -14.43
C LEU A 672 -31.72 -1.77 -14.05
N SER A 673 -30.67 -2.53 -13.72
CA SER A 673 -30.83 -3.90 -13.23
C SER A 673 -30.17 -4.08 -11.87
N VAL A 674 -30.73 -4.99 -11.09
CA VAL A 674 -30.20 -5.41 -9.79
C VAL A 674 -30.18 -6.93 -9.74
N ASP A 675 -29.03 -7.53 -9.51
CA ASP A 675 -28.91 -8.97 -9.25
C ASP A 675 -29.08 -9.26 -7.77
N VAL A 676 -29.98 -10.19 -7.46
CA VAL A 676 -30.19 -10.70 -6.09
C VAL A 676 -29.85 -12.18 -6.06
N HIS A 677 -28.83 -12.53 -5.28
CA HIS A 677 -28.40 -13.91 -5.07
C HIS A 677 -28.91 -14.45 -3.73
N ASN A 678 -29.46 -15.66 -3.74
CA ASN A 678 -29.87 -16.39 -2.55
C ASN A 678 -28.92 -17.58 -2.32
N PRO A 679 -27.92 -17.46 -1.43
CA PRO A 679 -26.99 -18.54 -1.12
C PRO A 679 -27.60 -19.62 -0.20
N GLY A 680 -28.82 -19.41 0.32
CA GLY A 680 -29.48 -20.34 1.23
C GLY A 680 -29.97 -21.63 0.54
N ALA A 681 -30.13 -22.70 1.33
CA ALA A 681 -30.61 -23.99 0.86
C ALA A 681 -32.12 -24.05 0.55
N ALA A 682 -32.84 -22.94 0.69
CA ALA A 682 -34.27 -22.81 0.43
C ALA A 682 -34.58 -21.50 -0.32
N GLU A 683 -35.68 -21.50 -1.09
CA GLU A 683 -36.19 -20.29 -1.74
C GLU A 683 -36.52 -19.20 -0.70
N ALA A 684 -36.20 -17.95 -1.02
CA ALA A 684 -36.43 -16.81 -0.14
C ALA A 684 -36.99 -15.60 -0.91
N ALA A 685 -37.85 -14.84 -0.23
CA ALA A 685 -38.45 -13.61 -0.74
C ALA A 685 -37.72 -12.39 -0.16
N TYR A 686 -37.10 -11.59 -1.02
CA TYR A 686 -36.38 -10.40 -0.61
C TYR A 686 -37.11 -9.13 -1.02
N VAL A 687 -36.83 -8.08 -0.27
CA VAL A 687 -37.20 -6.70 -0.58
C VAL A 687 -35.94 -5.95 -0.98
N VAL A 688 -35.94 -5.41 -2.19
CA VAL A 688 -34.92 -4.49 -2.69
C VAL A 688 -35.37 -3.06 -2.41
N GLY A 689 -34.71 -2.37 -1.50
CA GLY A 689 -34.86 -0.94 -1.27
C GLY A 689 -33.91 -0.16 -2.18
N THR A 690 -34.37 0.98 -2.72
CA THR A 690 -33.51 1.88 -3.51
C THR A 690 -33.59 3.32 -3.02
N ALA A 691 -32.47 4.06 -3.11
CA ALA A 691 -32.38 5.46 -2.71
C ALA A 691 -31.34 6.24 -3.54
N GLY A 692 -31.33 7.57 -3.39
CA GLY A 692 -30.30 8.46 -3.96
C GLY A 692 -30.48 8.85 -5.43
N LEU A 693 -31.16 8.03 -6.24
CA LEU A 693 -31.52 8.35 -7.63
C LEU A 693 -32.99 8.73 -7.76
N ALA A 694 -33.29 9.88 -8.38
CA ALA A 694 -34.67 10.29 -8.63
C ALA A 694 -35.29 9.50 -9.79
N GLY A 695 -36.56 9.14 -9.69
CA GLY A 695 -37.28 8.49 -10.79
C GLY A 695 -37.22 6.96 -10.82
N VAL A 696 -36.58 6.33 -9.83
CA VAL A 696 -36.67 4.87 -9.61
C VAL A 696 -37.63 4.52 -8.47
N PRO A 697 -38.22 3.32 -8.44
CA PRO A 697 -39.05 2.85 -7.33
C PRO A 697 -38.24 2.70 -6.04
N GLU A 698 -38.76 3.21 -4.92
CA GLU A 698 -38.11 3.08 -3.60
C GLU A 698 -38.04 1.63 -3.10
N ARG A 699 -38.90 0.75 -3.63
CA ARG A 699 -39.03 -0.65 -3.19
C ARG A 699 -39.48 -1.58 -4.31
N LEU A 700 -38.83 -2.74 -4.41
CA LEU A 700 -39.18 -3.87 -5.28
C LEU A 700 -39.16 -5.16 -4.47
N GLU A 701 -39.96 -6.15 -4.87
CA GLU A 701 -40.00 -7.47 -4.23
C GLU A 701 -39.58 -8.54 -5.24
N VAL A 702 -38.74 -9.47 -4.80
CA VAL A 702 -38.20 -10.56 -5.62
C VAL A 702 -38.20 -11.86 -4.84
N VAL A 703 -38.51 -12.96 -5.52
CA VAL A 703 -38.38 -14.31 -4.96
C VAL A 703 -37.24 -15.00 -5.69
N VAL A 704 -36.27 -15.49 -4.95
CA VAL A 704 -35.03 -16.06 -5.50
C VAL A 704 -34.92 -17.51 -5.03
N PRO A 705 -34.85 -18.49 -5.96
CA PRO A 705 -34.65 -19.90 -5.62
C PRO A 705 -33.36 -20.14 -4.83
N ALA A 706 -33.31 -21.25 -4.10
CA ALA A 706 -32.11 -21.69 -3.38
C ALA A 706 -30.89 -21.77 -4.32
N GLY A 707 -29.78 -21.16 -3.93
CA GLY A 707 -28.52 -21.14 -4.69
C GLY A 707 -28.59 -20.38 -6.03
N ALA A 708 -29.63 -19.60 -6.29
CA ALA A 708 -29.82 -18.92 -7.58
C ALA A 708 -29.59 -17.41 -7.47
N THR A 709 -29.28 -16.79 -8.60
CA THR A 709 -29.30 -15.33 -8.79
C THR A 709 -30.50 -14.96 -9.66
N THR A 710 -31.25 -13.94 -9.28
CA THR A 710 -32.33 -13.36 -10.08
C THR A 710 -32.06 -11.89 -10.36
N THR A 711 -32.01 -11.54 -11.63
CA THR A 711 -31.94 -10.14 -12.08
C THR A 711 -33.32 -9.48 -12.00
N VAL A 712 -33.40 -8.37 -11.27
CA VAL A 712 -34.59 -7.56 -11.05
C VAL A 712 -34.47 -6.29 -11.90
N PRO A 713 -35.35 -6.08 -12.90
CA PRO A 713 -35.38 -4.84 -13.66
C PRO A 713 -35.97 -3.71 -12.81
N VAL A 714 -35.33 -2.55 -12.86
CA VAL A 714 -35.71 -1.34 -12.13
C VAL A 714 -36.12 -0.27 -13.15
N PRO A 715 -37.42 0.01 -13.31
CA PRO A 715 -37.89 0.97 -14.30
C PRO A 715 -37.47 2.40 -13.93
N VAL A 716 -37.12 3.20 -14.95
CA VAL A 716 -36.66 4.59 -14.76
C VAL A 716 -37.66 5.59 -15.34
N ASP A 717 -38.17 6.49 -14.50
CA ASP A 717 -38.87 7.72 -14.91
C ASP A 717 -37.84 8.80 -15.28
N SER A 718 -37.46 8.80 -16.56
CA SER A 718 -36.43 9.68 -17.11
C SER A 718 -36.73 11.17 -17.00
N ASP A 719 -38.00 11.57 -16.85
CA ASP A 719 -38.40 12.97 -16.75
C ASP A 719 -38.05 13.59 -15.39
N ARG A 720 -37.80 12.73 -14.38
CA ARG A 720 -37.39 13.14 -13.03
C ARG A 720 -35.89 13.18 -12.85
N LEU A 721 -35.13 12.65 -13.81
CA LEU A 721 -33.68 12.63 -13.77
C LEU A 721 -33.08 14.03 -13.92
N ARG A 722 -31.96 14.27 -13.24
CA ARG A 722 -31.16 15.49 -13.38
C ARG A 722 -29.80 15.13 -13.97
N PRO A 723 -29.33 15.83 -15.02
CA PRO A 723 -27.98 15.61 -15.54
C PRO A 723 -26.90 15.79 -14.47
N GLY A 724 -25.91 14.90 -14.46
CA GLY A 724 -24.87 14.83 -13.44
C GLY A 724 -24.57 13.40 -13.03
N VAL A 725 -23.79 13.22 -11.96
CA VAL A 725 -23.59 11.91 -11.32
C VAL A 725 -24.49 11.85 -10.08
N ALA A 726 -25.20 10.75 -9.91
CA ALA A 726 -26.03 10.47 -8.73
C ALA A 726 -25.61 9.13 -8.12
N THR A 727 -25.49 9.07 -6.80
CA THR A 727 -25.26 7.81 -6.08
C THR A 727 -26.60 7.08 -5.98
N TRP A 728 -26.66 5.86 -6.49
CA TRP A 728 -27.80 4.96 -6.40
C TRP A 728 -27.52 3.90 -5.34
N ALA A 729 -28.21 3.98 -4.20
CA ALA A 729 -28.04 3.07 -3.07
C ALA A 729 -29.09 1.96 -3.12
N LEU A 730 -28.67 0.76 -2.76
CA LEU A 730 -29.43 -0.49 -2.74
C LEU A 730 -29.38 -1.09 -1.34
N THR A 731 -30.49 -1.68 -0.92
CA THR A 731 -30.58 -2.40 0.35
C THR A 731 -31.37 -3.68 0.14
N LEU A 732 -30.81 -4.82 0.51
CA LEU A 732 -31.51 -6.10 0.48
C LEU A 732 -32.04 -6.42 1.88
N THR A 733 -33.35 -6.64 1.99
CA THR A 733 -33.99 -7.06 3.24
C THR A 733 -34.61 -8.45 3.06
N SER A 734 -34.34 -9.35 3.99
CA SER A 734 -34.88 -10.71 4.02
C SER A 734 -36.31 -10.79 4.59
N PRO A 735 -37.00 -11.95 4.49
CA PRO A 735 -38.38 -12.10 4.98
C PRO A 735 -38.60 -11.79 6.47
N ASP A 736 -37.58 -11.99 7.29
CA ASP A 736 -37.59 -11.69 8.74
C ASP A 736 -37.37 -10.20 9.06
N GLY A 737 -37.16 -9.37 8.03
CA GLY A 737 -37.05 -7.92 8.14
C GLY A 737 -35.65 -7.40 8.45
N SER A 738 -34.64 -8.27 8.54
CA SER A 738 -33.25 -7.83 8.67
C SER A 738 -32.67 -7.41 7.32
N VAL A 739 -31.87 -6.35 7.33
CA VAL A 739 -31.00 -6.00 6.20
C VAL A 739 -29.92 -7.08 6.08
N ARG A 740 -29.73 -7.61 4.87
CA ARG A 740 -28.76 -8.67 4.57
C ARG A 740 -27.53 -8.18 3.84
N ASP A 741 -27.72 -7.16 3.00
CA ASP A 741 -26.67 -6.63 2.15
C ASP A 741 -27.02 -5.21 1.70
N THR A 742 -25.99 -4.40 1.44
CA THR A 742 -26.15 -3.03 0.95
C THR A 742 -25.12 -2.74 -0.13
N SER A 743 -25.52 -2.01 -1.16
CA SER A 743 -24.58 -1.63 -2.22
C SER A 743 -24.88 -0.21 -2.68
N SER A 744 -23.90 0.50 -3.22
CA SER A 744 -24.15 1.79 -3.85
C SER A 744 -23.35 1.93 -5.13
N THR A 745 -23.88 2.63 -6.13
CA THR A 745 -23.17 2.82 -7.40
C THR A 745 -23.38 4.21 -7.96
N GLY A 746 -22.36 4.73 -8.65
CA GLY A 746 -22.46 5.99 -9.37
C GLY A 746 -23.22 5.81 -10.68
N VAL A 747 -24.40 6.40 -10.79
CA VAL A 747 -25.18 6.45 -12.03
C VAL A 747 -24.96 7.80 -12.71
N ARG A 748 -24.46 7.77 -13.95
CA ARG A 748 -24.24 8.99 -14.74
C ARG A 748 -25.46 9.31 -15.59
N VAL A 749 -26.04 10.48 -15.36
CA VAL A 749 -27.18 11.00 -16.10
C VAL A 749 -26.71 12.05 -17.10
N PHE A 750 -26.91 11.78 -18.39
CA PHE A 750 -26.61 12.68 -19.48
C PHE A 750 -27.83 13.54 -19.84
N ALA A 751 -27.57 14.78 -20.26
CA ALA A 751 -28.54 15.54 -21.02
C ALA A 751 -28.60 14.99 -22.46
N PRO A 752 -29.75 15.02 -23.15
CA PRO A 752 -29.82 14.69 -24.57
C PRO A 752 -28.84 15.49 -25.44
N SER A 753 -28.48 16.70 -24.99
CA SER A 753 -27.52 17.58 -25.67
C SER A 753 -26.05 17.26 -25.44
N ASP A 754 -25.72 16.28 -24.60
CA ASP A 754 -24.35 16.00 -24.21
C ASP A 754 -23.54 15.45 -25.41
N PRO A 755 -22.33 15.96 -25.69
CA PRO A 755 -21.47 15.42 -26.75
C PRO A 755 -21.20 13.91 -26.63
N VAL A 756 -21.16 13.36 -25.41
CA VAL A 756 -20.93 11.93 -25.17
C VAL A 756 -22.05 11.07 -25.76
N VAL A 757 -23.30 11.52 -25.68
CA VAL A 757 -24.47 10.81 -26.24
C VAL A 757 -24.32 10.63 -27.75
N ALA A 758 -23.88 11.67 -28.45
CA ALA A 758 -23.67 11.60 -29.91
C ALA A 758 -22.47 10.71 -30.29
N ALA A 759 -21.40 10.71 -29.48
CA ALA A 759 -20.23 9.85 -29.69
C ALA A 759 -20.57 8.38 -29.45
N ALA A 760 -21.30 8.07 -28.38
CA ALA A 760 -21.78 6.72 -28.07
C ALA A 760 -22.68 6.18 -29.19
N LEU A 761 -23.56 7.01 -29.75
CA LEU A 761 -24.42 6.61 -30.87
C LEU A 761 -23.61 6.26 -32.13
N GLU A 762 -22.52 6.97 -32.41
CA GLU A 762 -21.65 6.68 -33.56
C GLU A 762 -20.89 5.36 -33.36
N GLU A 763 -20.37 5.12 -32.16
CA GLU A 763 -19.60 3.91 -31.84
C GLU A 763 -20.46 2.65 -31.81
N LEU A 764 -21.66 2.72 -31.22
CA LEU A 764 -22.58 1.59 -31.16
C LEU A 764 -23.22 1.24 -32.51
N GLN A 765 -23.01 2.02 -33.58
CA GLN A 765 -23.44 1.63 -34.94
C GLN A 765 -22.73 0.36 -35.44
N ASP A 766 -21.54 0.08 -34.92
CA ASP A 766 -20.78 -1.14 -35.19
C ASP A 766 -20.83 -2.09 -33.96
N PRO A 767 -20.59 -3.41 -34.13
CA PRO A 767 -20.46 -4.33 -33.01
C PRO A 767 -19.28 -3.96 -32.10
N VAL A 768 -19.52 -3.91 -30.80
CA VAL A 768 -18.52 -3.61 -29.77
C VAL A 768 -18.17 -4.90 -29.02
N ALA A 769 -16.87 -5.17 -28.84
CA ALA A 769 -16.42 -6.34 -28.10
C ALA A 769 -16.87 -6.25 -26.63
N GLY A 770 -17.40 -7.33 -26.07
CA GLY A 770 -17.94 -7.36 -24.71
C GLY A 770 -19.36 -6.83 -24.57
N VAL A 771 -20.01 -6.36 -25.66
CA VAL A 771 -21.41 -5.92 -25.61
C VAL A 771 -22.31 -6.89 -26.37
N GLY A 772 -23.27 -7.51 -25.67
CA GLY A 772 -24.28 -8.37 -26.29
C GLY A 772 -25.19 -7.61 -27.27
N GLU A 773 -25.61 -8.25 -28.36
CA GLU A 773 -26.39 -7.59 -29.42
C GLU A 773 -27.74 -7.05 -28.92
N ASP A 774 -28.38 -7.72 -27.96
CA ASP A 774 -29.64 -7.26 -27.35
C ASP A 774 -29.45 -5.98 -26.51
N VAL A 775 -28.34 -5.91 -25.77
CA VAL A 775 -27.96 -4.73 -24.97
C VAL A 775 -27.62 -3.58 -25.90
N ARG A 776 -26.81 -3.84 -26.93
CA ARG A 776 -26.45 -2.86 -27.97
C ARG A 776 -27.67 -2.29 -28.68
N ALA A 777 -28.63 -3.13 -29.07
CA ALA A 777 -29.86 -2.70 -29.74
C ALA A 777 -30.71 -1.79 -28.83
N THR A 778 -30.81 -2.12 -27.55
CA THR A 778 -31.53 -1.32 -26.55
C THR A 778 -30.86 0.04 -26.34
N MET A 779 -29.53 0.08 -26.23
CA MET A 779 -28.77 1.33 -26.11
C MET A 779 -28.93 2.22 -27.34
N LEU A 780 -28.91 1.65 -28.55
CA LEU A 780 -29.11 2.41 -29.79
C LEU A 780 -30.46 3.13 -29.79
N ASP A 781 -31.55 2.45 -29.39
CA ASP A 781 -32.88 3.07 -29.34
C ASP A 781 -32.93 4.27 -28.38
N VAL A 782 -32.34 4.13 -27.19
CA VAL A 782 -32.24 5.22 -26.20
C VAL A 782 -31.43 6.40 -26.76
N LEU A 783 -30.28 6.14 -27.39
CA LEU A 783 -29.41 7.19 -27.91
C LEU A 783 -30.00 7.89 -29.15
N GLU A 784 -30.72 7.16 -30.00
CA GLU A 784 -31.45 7.75 -31.14
C GLU A 784 -32.55 8.70 -30.65
N GLN A 785 -33.36 8.27 -29.68
CA GLN A 785 -34.37 9.12 -29.04
C GLN A 785 -33.75 10.36 -28.38
N ALA A 786 -32.61 10.20 -27.69
CA ALA A 786 -31.88 11.31 -27.09
C ALA A 786 -31.47 12.36 -28.13
N VAL A 787 -30.90 11.93 -29.25
CA VAL A 787 -30.51 12.86 -30.32
C VAL A 787 -31.72 13.59 -30.88
N GLU A 788 -32.89 12.94 -31.02
CA GLU A 788 -34.12 13.60 -31.47
C GLU A 788 -34.64 14.67 -30.50
N LEU A 789 -34.48 14.44 -29.19
CA LEU A 789 -34.89 15.37 -28.13
C LEU A 789 -33.89 16.51 -27.89
N ALA A 790 -32.67 16.40 -28.43
CA ALA A 790 -31.65 17.42 -28.25
C ALA A 790 -32.08 18.79 -28.82
N PRO A 791 -31.83 19.91 -28.11
CA PRO A 791 -32.15 21.23 -28.61
C PRO A 791 -31.34 21.58 -29.87
N ALA A 792 -31.91 22.48 -30.69
CA ALA A 792 -31.21 22.98 -31.87
C ALA A 792 -30.19 24.07 -31.54
N VAL A 793 -29.12 24.18 -32.34
CA VAL A 793 -28.13 25.26 -32.23
C VAL A 793 -28.83 26.62 -32.34
N VAL A 794 -28.81 27.41 -31.27
CA VAL A 794 -29.52 28.69 -31.24
C VAL A 794 -28.67 29.77 -31.92
N LEU A 795 -29.29 30.56 -32.81
CA LEU A 795 -28.66 31.71 -33.44
C LEU A 795 -28.94 32.99 -32.63
N ASP A 796 -28.19 33.19 -31.54
CA ASP A 796 -28.26 34.41 -30.70
C ASP A 796 -28.11 35.68 -31.55
N ARG A 797 -27.21 35.65 -32.54
CA ARG A 797 -27.15 36.68 -33.59
C ARG A 797 -27.19 36.04 -34.97
N ARG A 798 -28.25 36.34 -35.75
CA ARG A 798 -28.41 35.84 -37.12
C ARG A 798 -27.31 36.34 -38.08
N PRO A 799 -26.87 35.51 -39.04
CA PRO A 799 -25.85 35.87 -40.02
C PRO A 799 -26.40 36.83 -41.07
N ARG A 800 -25.51 37.55 -41.78
CA ARG A 800 -25.90 38.49 -42.84
C ARG A 800 -25.04 38.33 -44.08
N LEU A 801 -25.64 38.50 -45.26
CA LEU A 801 -24.92 38.48 -46.53
C LEU A 801 -24.51 39.90 -46.90
N THR A 802 -23.22 40.13 -47.11
CA THR A 802 -22.63 41.44 -47.39
C THR A 802 -21.85 41.42 -48.71
N GLY A 803 -21.64 42.60 -49.31
CA GLY A 803 -21.03 42.75 -50.63
C GLY A 803 -22.05 43.14 -51.69
N ARG A 804 -21.58 43.81 -52.76
CA ARG A 804 -22.44 44.22 -53.88
C ARG A 804 -22.69 43.00 -54.78
N PRO A 805 -23.92 42.67 -55.18
CA PRO A 805 -24.16 41.58 -56.13
C PRO A 805 -23.88 42.07 -57.55
N MET A 806 -22.61 42.14 -57.92
CA MET A 806 -22.12 42.63 -59.23
C MET A 806 -21.01 41.73 -59.75
N VAL A 807 -20.91 41.49 -61.06
CA VAL A 807 -19.84 40.66 -61.64
C VAL A 807 -18.46 41.19 -61.22
N GLY A 808 -17.56 40.27 -60.85
CA GLY A 808 -16.21 40.59 -60.39
C GLY A 808 -16.10 40.90 -58.89
N SER A 809 -17.22 41.18 -58.21
CA SER A 809 -17.24 41.41 -56.76
C SER A 809 -17.23 40.12 -55.93
N VAL A 810 -17.11 40.24 -54.60
CA VAL A 810 -17.15 39.12 -53.66
C VAL A 810 -18.29 39.32 -52.66
N LEU A 811 -19.22 38.37 -52.63
CA LEU A 811 -20.21 38.25 -51.57
C LEU A 811 -19.59 37.54 -50.37
N ARG A 812 -19.88 38.03 -49.16
CA ARG A 812 -19.32 37.54 -47.90
C ARG A 812 -20.44 37.33 -46.88
N VAL A 813 -20.49 36.13 -46.31
CA VAL A 813 -21.32 35.85 -45.15
C VAL A 813 -20.62 36.41 -43.91
N ARG A 814 -21.30 37.29 -43.18
CA ARG A 814 -20.94 37.64 -41.81
C ARG A 814 -21.47 36.52 -40.90
N PRO A 815 -20.60 35.90 -40.08
CA PRO A 815 -20.97 34.73 -39.28
C PRO A 815 -22.07 35.06 -38.27
N ALA A 816 -22.82 34.03 -37.88
CA ALA A 816 -23.73 34.10 -36.75
C ALA A 816 -22.96 34.10 -35.43
N VAL A 817 -23.60 34.56 -34.36
CA VAL A 817 -23.22 34.17 -32.98
C VAL A 817 -24.16 33.04 -32.60
N THR A 818 -23.60 31.91 -32.20
CA THR A 818 -24.33 30.70 -31.85
C THR A 818 -24.25 30.44 -30.35
N VAL A 819 -25.27 29.77 -29.81
CA VAL A 819 -25.24 29.15 -28.48
C VAL A 819 -25.41 27.64 -28.69
N PRO A 820 -24.42 26.82 -28.29
CA PRO A 820 -23.12 27.19 -27.73
C PRO A 820 -22.22 27.92 -28.74
N THR A 821 -21.24 28.66 -28.24
CA THR A 821 -20.24 29.34 -29.08
C THR A 821 -19.31 28.30 -29.71
N GLY A 822 -18.98 28.46 -30.99
CA GLY A 822 -18.05 27.55 -31.69
C GLY A 822 -18.69 26.51 -32.60
N ALA A 823 -20.02 26.53 -32.80
CA ALA A 823 -20.70 25.64 -33.74
C ALA A 823 -20.11 25.72 -35.17
N ARG A 824 -19.87 24.56 -35.78
CA ARG A 824 -19.28 24.44 -37.12
C ARG A 824 -20.29 24.86 -38.19
N ALA A 825 -19.93 25.86 -38.99
CA ALA A 825 -20.75 26.32 -40.11
C ALA A 825 -20.30 25.71 -41.43
N THR A 826 -21.21 25.04 -42.14
CA THR A 826 -21.00 24.59 -43.52
C THR A 826 -21.78 25.47 -44.50
N TYR A 827 -21.20 25.74 -45.67
CA TYR A 827 -21.79 26.66 -46.66
C TYR A 827 -22.05 25.92 -47.97
N ARG A 828 -23.21 26.19 -48.58
CA ARG A 828 -23.54 25.68 -49.91
C ARG A 828 -24.18 26.79 -50.74
N TRP A 829 -23.43 27.26 -51.74
CA TRP A 829 -23.89 28.32 -52.64
C TRP A 829 -24.75 27.76 -53.77
N SER A 830 -25.75 28.53 -54.21
CA SER A 830 -26.58 28.23 -55.37
C SER A 830 -26.87 29.48 -56.20
N ARG A 831 -27.13 29.27 -57.48
CA ARG A 831 -27.63 30.26 -58.43
C ARG A 831 -29.01 29.81 -58.92
N GLY A 832 -30.06 30.50 -58.48
CA GLY A 832 -31.43 29.96 -58.60
C GLY A 832 -31.52 28.60 -57.90
N THR A 833 -31.98 27.57 -58.62
CA THR A 833 -32.04 26.18 -58.14
C THR A 833 -30.74 25.40 -58.34
N LYS A 834 -29.80 25.92 -59.14
CA LYS A 834 -28.56 25.22 -59.47
C LYS A 834 -27.51 25.37 -58.36
N LYS A 835 -27.07 24.25 -57.78
CA LYS A 835 -25.97 24.21 -56.80
C LYS A 835 -24.65 24.64 -57.45
N LEU A 836 -23.85 25.42 -56.73
CA LEU A 836 -22.52 25.87 -57.13
C LEU A 836 -21.45 25.09 -56.35
N ARG A 837 -20.22 25.04 -56.89
CA ARG A 837 -19.08 24.34 -56.24
C ARG A 837 -18.51 25.06 -55.02
N ALA A 838 -18.89 26.32 -54.79
CA ALA A 838 -18.36 27.09 -53.67
C ALA A 838 -18.94 26.61 -52.32
N SER A 839 -18.06 26.37 -51.36
CA SER A 839 -18.36 25.80 -50.04
C SER A 839 -17.87 26.63 -48.85
N GLY A 840 -17.27 27.80 -49.10
CA GLY A 840 -16.78 28.71 -48.06
C GLY A 840 -17.71 29.91 -47.80
N PRO A 841 -17.38 30.76 -46.81
CA PRO A 841 -18.18 31.94 -46.45
C PRO A 841 -18.10 33.08 -47.48
N ARG A 842 -17.34 32.90 -48.56
CA ARG A 842 -17.12 33.90 -49.60
C ARG A 842 -17.41 33.32 -50.97
N TYR A 843 -17.99 34.12 -51.85
CA TYR A 843 -18.22 33.75 -53.24
C TYR A 843 -17.86 34.91 -54.18
N ARG A 844 -16.96 34.65 -55.13
CA ARG A 844 -16.64 35.61 -56.20
C ARG A 844 -17.69 35.49 -57.31
N VAL A 845 -18.39 36.59 -57.55
CA VAL A 845 -19.45 36.67 -58.56
C VAL A 845 -18.85 36.66 -59.96
N THR A 846 -19.34 35.78 -60.82
CA THR A 846 -18.83 35.55 -62.17
C THR A 846 -19.78 36.09 -63.23
N PRO A 847 -19.33 36.29 -64.48
CA PRO A 847 -20.22 36.71 -65.58
C PRO A 847 -21.42 35.78 -65.79
N ARG A 848 -21.27 34.49 -65.45
CA ARG A 848 -22.35 33.50 -65.54
C ARG A 848 -23.46 33.73 -64.52
N ASP A 849 -23.25 34.57 -63.52
CA ASP A 849 -24.22 34.86 -62.46
C ASP A 849 -25.06 36.10 -62.75
N ALA A 850 -24.71 36.88 -63.78
CA ALA A 850 -25.42 38.09 -64.19
C ALA A 850 -26.91 37.82 -64.41
N GLY A 851 -27.76 38.64 -63.77
CA GLY A 851 -29.21 38.49 -63.83
C GLY A 851 -29.79 37.40 -62.93
N ALA A 852 -28.99 36.63 -62.19
CA ALA A 852 -29.48 35.63 -61.24
C ALA A 852 -29.49 36.16 -59.79
N VAL A 853 -30.26 35.51 -58.92
CA VAL A 853 -30.15 35.65 -57.46
C VAL A 853 -29.24 34.55 -56.94
N LEU A 854 -28.20 34.95 -56.21
CA LEU A 854 -27.32 34.01 -55.51
C LEU A 854 -27.88 33.75 -54.11
N ALA A 855 -27.85 32.49 -53.69
CA ALA A 855 -28.21 32.09 -52.33
C ALA A 855 -27.09 31.28 -51.70
N VAL A 856 -26.98 31.37 -50.38
CA VAL A 856 -26.09 30.52 -49.59
C VAL A 856 -26.92 29.89 -48.48
N ARG A 857 -26.99 28.56 -48.50
CA ARG A 857 -27.52 27.78 -47.37
C ARG A 857 -26.37 27.54 -46.41
N ILE A 858 -26.60 27.88 -45.15
CA ILE A 858 -25.62 27.73 -44.08
C ILE A 858 -26.26 26.82 -43.04
N THR A 859 -25.53 25.79 -42.62
CA THR A 859 -25.94 24.86 -41.57
C THR A 859 -24.92 24.94 -40.46
N TRP A 860 -25.37 25.25 -39.24
CA TRP A 860 -24.56 25.23 -38.03
C TRP A 860 -24.83 23.93 -37.29
N SER A 861 -23.77 23.19 -37.00
CA SER A 861 -23.82 21.94 -36.24
C SER A 861 -22.84 22.03 -35.06
N ALA A 862 -23.23 21.46 -33.94
CA ALA A 862 -22.38 21.26 -32.78
C ALA A 862 -22.62 19.82 -32.27
N PRO A 863 -21.61 19.16 -31.66
CA PRO A 863 -21.80 17.85 -31.05
C PRO A 863 -22.98 17.86 -30.08
N GLY A 864 -23.80 16.81 -30.10
CA GLY A 864 -24.99 16.68 -29.24
C GLY A 864 -26.15 17.63 -29.55
N LEU A 865 -26.12 18.46 -30.60
CA LEU A 865 -27.20 19.42 -30.87
C LEU A 865 -27.80 19.29 -32.27
N GLN A 866 -29.12 19.53 -32.38
CA GLN A 866 -29.82 19.56 -33.66
C GLN A 866 -29.31 20.72 -34.55
N PRO A 867 -28.99 20.47 -35.83
CA PRO A 867 -28.37 21.48 -36.68
C PRO A 867 -29.38 22.55 -37.11
N THR A 868 -29.04 23.81 -36.90
CA THR A 868 -29.85 24.93 -37.41
C THR A 868 -29.42 25.29 -38.83
N THR A 869 -30.39 25.44 -39.74
CA THR A 869 -30.12 25.81 -41.14
C THR A 869 -30.82 27.11 -41.52
N LEU A 870 -30.08 28.02 -42.15
CA LEU A 870 -30.62 29.28 -42.66
C LEU A 870 -30.12 29.56 -44.09
N THR A 871 -30.98 30.13 -44.94
CA THR A 871 -30.61 30.50 -46.31
C THR A 871 -30.62 32.02 -46.47
N LEU A 872 -29.48 32.59 -46.85
CA LEU A 872 -29.35 34.01 -47.20
C LEU A 872 -29.41 34.17 -48.72
N ARG A 873 -30.04 35.25 -49.20
CA ARG A 873 -30.21 35.54 -50.62
C ARG A 873 -29.66 36.93 -50.95
N SER A 874 -29.01 37.08 -52.10
CA SER A 874 -28.59 38.37 -52.64
C SER A 874 -29.71 39.07 -53.40
N ALA A 875 -29.55 40.35 -53.70
CA ALA A 875 -30.30 40.96 -54.80
C ALA A 875 -29.83 40.38 -56.16
N LYS A 876 -30.60 40.64 -57.23
CA LYS A 876 -30.27 40.20 -58.59
C LYS A 876 -28.90 40.75 -59.02
N VAL A 877 -28.01 39.87 -59.50
CA VAL A 877 -26.64 40.23 -59.86
C VAL A 877 -26.63 41.18 -61.04
N ARG A 878 -25.98 42.34 -60.88
CA ARG A 878 -25.75 43.32 -61.94
C ARG A 878 -24.49 42.95 -62.74
N ARG A 879 -24.48 43.30 -64.03
CA ARG A 879 -23.30 43.13 -64.89
C ARG A 879 -22.13 43.95 -64.38
#